data_AF-A0AAP2F0J0-F1
#
_entry.id   AF-A0AAP2F0J0-F1
#
_cell.length_a   1.000
_cell.length_b   1.000
_cell.length_c   1.000
_cell.angle_alpha   90.00
_cell.angle_beta   90.00
_cell.angle_gamma   90.00
#
_symmetry.space_group_name_H-M   'P 1'
#
loop_
_entity.id
_entity.type
_entity.pdbx_description
1 polymer ?
#
loop_
_entity_poly.entity_id
_entity_poly.type
_entity_poly.pdbx_seq_one_letter_code
_entity_poly.pdbx_strand_id
1 'polypeptide(L)'
;MAELKAKYSAEQERSEKAIADARNALADSEKQRSALQAQYQDATQQLDDATKKMASLMNAGADKEGAVAQLNKSLTESQSRAKEMLKQISDLKQEQDKQTKALAATQKSLSDSEKQRAELQNTSQKTTQQLSDKTRELAALGANLSASEAKLAQLQKSLDGNQNESSAQNKKMAALTAEMGVKEKAIADARNALADSEKQRSALQAQYQDATQQLDDATKKMASLMNAGADKEGAVAQLNKSLTESQSRAKEMLKQISDLKQEQDKQTKALAATQKSLTDSEKQRAEQQNTAQKTAQQLSDKTRELATLGASLSASEAKLAQLQKSLDGNQNESSAQNKKMAALTAEIGVKEKAIADARDALADSEKQRSALQAQYQDATQQLDDATKKMASLMNAGADKEGAVAQLNKSLTESQSRAKEMLKQISDLKQEQDKQAKALAATQKSLSDSEKQRAELQNASQKTNQQLSDKTTELAALGANLSASEAKLTQLQKSLDGNQKRALDQDEKVAALAAENSLKEKAIADAQKALTDNENQRNELKKKWDDASSKLDDQDKQLASLRSELKAASTGAPTPQTKEDVRAYSLGAFWGQEVLSSLNKMEAEGLTLSRQHVASGVADFLQGKFKISKEKMVASLKEMDTEVSTHPTEAKKEVSNDKGQNYMTTFSKQPGAKKAEMGYYYRVMEKGKGKINKTDTVAIVVKESLAGGKVVKDMSKMGKALVLPLDKFPPLFQSAIMKMNKLGRLQMVVPPELAYGEEGSAPDIPPNATMVYEIQVVNVNPELKAH
;
A
#
# COMPACT_ATOMS: atom_id res chain seq x y z
N MET A 1 -61.09 28.82 -3.18
CA MET A 1 -61.33 27.38 -2.89
C MET A 1 -62.39 27.20 -1.81
N ALA A 2 -62.19 27.76 -0.60
CA ALA A 2 -63.23 27.79 0.44
C ALA A 2 -64.52 28.49 -0.02
N GLU A 3 -64.42 29.64 -0.69
CA GLU A 3 -65.59 30.34 -1.27
C GLU A 3 -66.30 29.54 -2.37
N LEU A 4 -65.56 28.71 -3.10
CA LEU A 4 -66.09 27.85 -4.17
C LEU A 4 -66.83 26.65 -3.56
N LYS A 5 -66.28 26.04 -2.50
CA LYS A 5 -66.97 25.02 -1.69
C LYS A 5 -68.24 25.57 -1.04
N ALA A 6 -68.21 26.79 -0.51
CA ALA A 6 -69.37 27.41 0.12
C ALA A 6 -70.49 27.72 -0.89
N LYS A 7 -70.14 28.29 -2.06
CA LYS A 7 -71.09 28.50 -3.16
C LYS A 7 -71.68 27.18 -3.67
N TYR A 8 -70.86 26.15 -3.77
CA TYR A 8 -71.27 24.81 -4.20
C TYR A 8 -72.23 24.12 -3.21
N SER A 9 -71.94 24.16 -1.91
CA SER A 9 -72.84 23.61 -0.87
C SER A 9 -74.21 24.29 -0.89
N ALA A 10 -74.24 25.62 -1.08
CA ALA A 10 -75.49 26.37 -1.19
C ALA A 10 -76.27 26.04 -2.47
N GLU A 11 -75.57 25.69 -3.55
CA GLU A 11 -76.17 25.30 -4.84
C GLU A 11 -76.70 23.85 -4.79
N GLN A 12 -76.02 22.95 -4.09
CA GLN A 12 -76.48 21.61 -3.79
C GLN A 12 -77.78 21.63 -2.97
N GLU A 13 -77.81 22.37 -1.86
CA GLU A 13 -79.02 22.53 -1.03
C GLU A 13 -80.20 23.11 -1.83
N ARG A 14 -79.94 24.07 -2.73
CA ARG A 14 -80.96 24.62 -3.64
C ARG A 14 -81.47 23.59 -4.63
N SER A 15 -80.58 22.79 -5.21
CA SER A 15 -80.97 21.74 -6.17
C SER A 15 -81.78 20.62 -5.51
N GLU A 16 -81.43 20.21 -4.29
CA GLU A 16 -82.19 19.24 -3.50
C GLU A 16 -83.57 19.76 -3.14
N LYS A 17 -83.67 21.06 -2.79
CA LYS A 17 -84.94 21.73 -2.55
C LYS A 17 -85.81 21.81 -3.82
N ALA A 18 -85.24 22.19 -4.96
CA ALA A 18 -85.95 22.23 -6.24
C ALA A 18 -86.49 20.85 -6.67
N ILE A 19 -85.71 19.78 -6.44
CA ILE A 19 -86.14 18.40 -6.67
C ILE A 19 -87.33 18.03 -5.76
N ALA A 20 -87.29 18.44 -4.48
CA ALA A 20 -88.39 18.21 -3.55
C ALA A 20 -89.66 18.98 -3.95
N ASP A 21 -89.51 20.24 -4.34
CA ASP A 21 -90.61 21.09 -4.80
C ASP A 21 -91.25 20.53 -6.08
N ALA A 22 -90.46 20.03 -7.03
CA ALA A 22 -90.96 19.37 -8.25
C ALA A 22 -91.67 18.03 -7.97
N ARG A 23 -91.24 17.24 -6.97
CA ARG A 23 -91.97 16.05 -6.52
C ARG A 23 -93.33 16.40 -5.93
N ASN A 24 -93.42 17.49 -5.17
CA ASN A 24 -94.67 17.97 -4.59
C ASN A 24 -95.64 18.45 -5.69
N ALA A 25 -95.14 19.20 -6.69
CA ALA A 25 -95.95 19.64 -7.83
C ALA A 25 -96.51 18.47 -8.65
N LEU A 26 -95.71 17.41 -8.86
CA LEU A 26 -96.16 16.19 -9.53
C LEU A 26 -97.31 15.51 -8.75
N ALA A 27 -97.22 15.47 -7.42
CA ALA A 27 -98.26 14.91 -6.56
C ALA A 27 -99.56 15.75 -6.59
N ASP A 28 -99.44 17.08 -6.61
CA ASP A 28 -100.59 17.98 -6.75
C ASP A 28 -101.26 17.82 -8.13
N SER A 29 -100.48 17.70 -9.20
CA SER A 29 -100.96 17.42 -10.56
C SER A 29 -101.70 16.07 -10.62
N GLU A 30 -101.21 15.04 -9.93
CA GLU A 30 -101.86 13.72 -9.85
C GLU A 30 -103.23 13.81 -9.15
N LYS A 31 -103.30 14.62 -8.09
CA LYS A 31 -104.55 14.94 -7.39
C LYS A 31 -105.55 15.66 -8.30
N GLN A 32 -105.09 16.62 -9.11
CA GLN A 32 -105.93 17.32 -10.09
C GLN A 32 -106.46 16.41 -11.20
N ARG A 33 -105.60 15.55 -11.75
CA ARG A 33 -106.01 14.54 -12.75
C ARG A 33 -107.09 13.62 -12.18
N SER A 34 -106.92 13.18 -10.93
CA SER A 34 -107.88 12.32 -10.23
C SER A 34 -109.22 13.01 -10.00
N ALA A 35 -109.22 14.30 -9.64
CA ALA A 35 -110.44 15.10 -9.50
C ALA A 35 -111.17 15.30 -10.83
N LEU A 36 -110.45 15.62 -11.90
CA LEU A 36 -111.00 15.77 -13.25
C LEU A 36 -111.56 14.44 -13.79
N GLN A 37 -110.91 13.32 -13.45
CA GLN A 37 -111.40 11.99 -13.78
C GLN A 37 -112.71 11.65 -13.03
N ALA A 38 -112.86 12.08 -11.79
CA ALA A 38 -114.12 11.97 -11.04
C ALA A 38 -115.23 12.83 -11.65
N GLN A 39 -114.93 14.08 -12.03
CA GLN A 39 -115.89 14.98 -12.72
C GLN A 39 -116.33 14.41 -14.08
N TYR A 40 -115.41 13.82 -14.84
CA TYR A 40 -115.74 13.15 -16.10
C TYR A 40 -116.70 11.96 -15.90
N GLN A 41 -116.51 11.17 -14.84
CA GLN A 41 -117.41 10.06 -14.49
C GLN A 41 -118.82 10.59 -14.16
N ASP A 42 -118.92 11.66 -13.36
CA ASP A 42 -120.19 12.31 -13.01
C ASP A 42 -120.89 12.88 -14.25
N ALA A 43 -120.16 13.58 -15.12
CA ALA A 43 -120.70 14.13 -16.37
C ALA A 43 -121.21 13.03 -17.32
N THR A 44 -120.52 11.88 -17.37
CA THR A 44 -120.93 10.72 -18.18
C THR A 44 -122.20 10.08 -17.60
N GLN A 45 -122.32 10.00 -16.27
CA GLN A 45 -123.51 9.52 -15.59
C GLN A 45 -124.72 10.45 -15.86
N GLN A 46 -124.52 11.76 -15.78
CA GLN A 46 -125.54 12.75 -16.11
C GLN A 46 -125.96 12.68 -17.59
N LEU A 47 -125.04 12.36 -18.50
CA LEU A 47 -125.34 12.12 -19.92
C LEU A 47 -126.24 10.90 -20.12
N ASP A 48 -125.95 9.81 -19.42
CA ASP A 48 -126.75 8.58 -19.45
C ASP A 48 -128.17 8.83 -18.90
N ASP A 49 -128.27 9.55 -17.78
CA ASP A 49 -129.55 9.93 -17.17
C ASP A 49 -130.37 10.87 -18.07
N ALA A 50 -129.73 11.86 -18.71
CA ALA A 50 -130.38 12.75 -19.67
C ALA A 50 -130.86 12.00 -20.92
N THR A 51 -130.07 11.04 -21.41
CA THR A 51 -130.44 10.18 -22.55
C THR A 51 -131.65 9.30 -22.22
N LYS A 52 -131.67 8.68 -21.03
CA LYS A 52 -132.82 7.92 -20.51
C LYS A 52 -134.07 8.80 -20.39
N LYS A 53 -133.92 10.02 -19.88
CA LYS A 53 -135.02 10.98 -19.72
C LYS A 53 -135.56 11.46 -21.08
N MET A 54 -134.68 11.69 -22.05
CA MET A 54 -135.07 12.03 -23.42
C MET A 54 -135.85 10.88 -24.08
N ALA A 55 -135.38 9.64 -23.95
CA ALA A 55 -136.10 8.46 -24.44
C ALA A 55 -137.51 8.33 -23.81
N SER A 56 -137.64 8.63 -22.52
CA SER A 56 -138.94 8.63 -21.82
C SER A 56 -139.90 9.72 -22.33
N LEU A 57 -139.38 10.89 -22.70
CA LEU A 57 -140.17 12.01 -23.21
C LEU A 57 -140.59 11.83 -24.66
N MET A 58 -139.75 11.21 -25.50
CA MET A 58 -140.08 10.85 -26.89
C MET A 58 -141.21 9.79 -26.95
N ASN A 59 -141.28 8.89 -25.97
CA ASN A 59 -142.36 7.91 -25.86
C ASN A 59 -143.70 8.51 -25.37
N ALA A 60 -143.75 9.78 -24.94
CA ALA A 60 -144.89 10.38 -24.24
C ALA A 60 -145.82 11.28 -25.11
N GLY A 61 -145.62 11.39 -26.43
CA GLY A 61 -146.55 12.09 -27.35
C GLY A 61 -146.35 13.61 -27.54
N ALA A 62 -146.99 14.14 -28.59
CA ALA A 62 -146.54 15.21 -29.51
C ALA A 62 -146.44 16.68 -29.04
N ASP A 63 -146.56 17.02 -27.75
CA ASP A 63 -146.60 18.44 -27.29
C ASP A 63 -145.31 18.91 -26.59
N LYS A 64 -144.17 18.30 -26.92
CA LYS A 64 -142.88 18.50 -26.20
C LYS A 64 -141.67 18.77 -27.10
N GLU A 65 -141.88 19.18 -28.36
CA GLU A 65 -140.78 19.45 -29.32
C GLU A 65 -139.78 20.50 -28.79
N GLY A 66 -140.25 21.57 -28.14
CA GLY A 66 -139.37 22.60 -27.56
C GLY A 66 -138.49 22.09 -26.40
N ALA A 67 -139.04 21.20 -25.55
CA ALA A 67 -138.30 20.59 -24.44
C ALA A 67 -137.30 19.53 -24.94
N VAL A 68 -137.66 18.77 -25.98
CA VAL A 68 -136.76 17.80 -26.64
C VAL A 68 -135.63 18.53 -27.36
N ALA A 69 -135.89 19.65 -28.06
CA ALA A 69 -134.86 20.45 -28.72
C ALA A 69 -133.86 21.08 -27.73
N GLN A 70 -134.35 21.61 -26.59
CA GLN A 70 -133.49 22.13 -25.53
C GLN A 70 -132.67 21.02 -24.85
N LEU A 71 -133.27 19.84 -24.58
CA LEU A 71 -132.54 18.69 -24.06
C LEU A 71 -131.48 18.19 -25.05
N ASN A 72 -131.76 18.22 -26.35
CA ASN A 72 -130.81 17.79 -27.38
C ASN A 72 -129.63 18.76 -27.52
N LYS A 73 -129.89 20.07 -27.39
CA LYS A 73 -128.83 21.09 -27.28
C LYS A 73 -127.98 20.89 -26.03
N SER A 74 -128.61 20.69 -24.86
CA SER A 74 -127.92 20.41 -23.60
C SER A 74 -127.12 19.10 -23.63
N LEU A 75 -127.63 18.07 -24.32
CA LEU A 75 -126.95 16.79 -24.52
C LEU A 75 -125.72 16.97 -25.40
N THR A 76 -125.84 17.73 -26.49
CA THR A 76 -124.72 18.03 -27.41
C THR A 76 -123.62 18.85 -26.72
N GLU A 77 -124.01 19.83 -25.89
CA GLU A 77 -123.09 20.62 -25.07
C GLU A 77 -122.40 19.76 -24.01
N SER A 78 -123.14 18.86 -23.34
CA SER A 78 -122.59 17.92 -22.34
C SER A 78 -121.64 16.89 -22.97
N GLN A 79 -121.96 16.35 -24.16
CA GLN A 79 -121.08 15.47 -24.94
C GLN A 79 -119.78 16.19 -25.36
N SER A 80 -119.87 17.46 -25.73
CA SER A 80 -118.70 18.27 -26.08
C SER A 80 -117.81 18.52 -24.86
N ARG A 81 -118.41 18.76 -23.68
CA ARG A 81 -117.69 18.90 -22.40
C ARG A 81 -117.02 17.60 -21.95
N ALA A 82 -117.70 16.46 -22.07
CA ALA A 82 -117.15 15.15 -21.73
C ALA A 82 -115.94 14.79 -22.62
N LYS A 83 -116.03 15.07 -23.93
CA LYS A 83 -114.90 14.92 -24.87
C LYS A 83 -113.72 15.82 -24.52
N GLU A 84 -113.97 17.07 -24.14
CA GLU A 84 -112.92 18.01 -23.73
C GLU A 84 -112.26 17.56 -22.41
N MET A 85 -113.05 17.08 -21.43
CA MET A 85 -112.52 16.53 -20.17
C MET A 85 -111.63 15.30 -20.40
N LEU A 86 -112.01 14.36 -21.28
CA LEU A 86 -111.16 13.22 -21.65
C LEU A 86 -109.83 13.65 -22.25
N LYS A 87 -109.87 14.63 -23.15
CA LYS A 87 -108.66 15.18 -23.77
C LYS A 87 -107.75 15.82 -22.71
N GLN A 88 -108.31 16.58 -21.78
CA GLN A 88 -107.56 17.17 -20.66
C GLN A 88 -106.95 16.12 -19.72
N ILE A 89 -107.66 15.04 -19.40
CA ILE A 89 -107.14 13.92 -18.59
C ILE A 89 -105.96 13.23 -19.30
N SER A 90 -106.09 12.99 -20.60
CA SER A 90 -105.03 12.37 -21.41
C SER A 90 -103.79 13.26 -21.50
N ASP A 91 -103.96 14.55 -21.76
CA ASP A 91 -102.87 15.53 -21.83
C ASP A 91 -102.14 15.64 -20.48
N LEU A 92 -102.88 15.68 -19.36
CA LEU A 92 -102.29 15.73 -18.01
C LEU A 92 -101.48 14.46 -17.70
N LYS A 93 -101.99 13.28 -18.08
CA LYS A 93 -101.27 12.02 -17.88
C LYS A 93 -99.96 11.96 -18.67
N GLN A 94 -99.99 12.39 -19.94
CA GLN A 94 -98.81 12.39 -20.79
C GLN A 94 -97.74 13.36 -20.27
N GLU A 95 -98.13 14.51 -19.73
CA GLU A 95 -97.20 15.48 -19.14
C GLU A 95 -96.59 14.97 -17.83
N GLN A 96 -97.37 14.31 -16.97
CA GLN A 96 -96.86 13.68 -15.73
C GLN A 96 -95.81 12.60 -16.01
N ASP A 97 -96.06 11.73 -16.99
CA ASP A 97 -95.11 10.67 -17.37
C ASP A 97 -93.79 11.25 -17.89
N LYS A 98 -93.86 12.38 -18.61
CA LYS A 98 -92.70 13.10 -19.15
C LYS A 98 -91.91 13.80 -18.04
N GLN A 99 -92.59 14.47 -17.11
CA GLN A 99 -91.97 15.11 -15.94
C GLN A 99 -91.31 14.10 -15.00
N THR A 100 -91.96 12.97 -14.73
CA THR A 100 -91.42 11.90 -13.87
C THR A 100 -90.11 11.32 -14.42
N LYS A 101 -90.06 11.04 -15.73
CA LYS A 101 -88.84 10.56 -16.39
C LYS A 101 -87.72 11.59 -16.38
N ALA A 102 -88.04 12.86 -16.62
CA ALA A 102 -87.07 13.96 -16.60
C ALA A 102 -86.47 14.18 -15.20
N LEU A 103 -87.27 14.05 -14.14
CA LEU A 103 -86.84 14.20 -12.75
C LEU A 103 -85.91 13.06 -12.31
N ALA A 104 -86.23 11.81 -12.67
CA ALA A 104 -85.39 10.65 -12.37
C ALA A 104 -84.02 10.70 -13.09
N ALA A 105 -84.00 11.04 -14.38
CA ALA A 105 -82.77 11.17 -15.16
C ALA A 105 -81.85 12.28 -14.61
N THR A 106 -82.45 13.38 -14.16
CA THR A 106 -81.77 14.51 -13.53
C THR A 106 -81.07 14.14 -12.24
N GLN A 107 -81.78 13.47 -11.31
CA GLN A 107 -81.23 13.16 -9.98
C GLN A 107 -79.98 12.28 -10.09
N LYS A 108 -80.01 11.35 -11.04
CA LYS A 108 -78.86 10.48 -11.32
C LYS A 108 -77.68 11.26 -11.90
N SER A 109 -77.92 12.11 -12.90
CA SER A 109 -76.88 12.90 -13.57
C SER A 109 -76.16 13.85 -12.61
N LEU A 110 -76.90 14.49 -11.69
CA LEU A 110 -76.33 15.42 -10.72
C LEU A 110 -75.35 14.67 -9.79
N SER A 111 -75.80 13.60 -9.13
CA SER A 111 -74.97 12.83 -8.18
C SER A 111 -73.70 12.24 -8.83
N ASP A 112 -73.80 11.74 -10.06
CA ASP A 112 -72.65 11.21 -10.80
C ASP A 112 -71.62 12.32 -11.12
N SER A 113 -72.08 13.53 -11.45
CA SER A 113 -71.24 14.69 -11.79
C SER A 113 -70.46 15.24 -10.58
N GLU A 114 -71.10 15.25 -9.40
CA GLU A 114 -70.50 15.70 -8.13
C GLU A 114 -69.34 14.79 -7.71
N LYS A 115 -69.57 13.47 -7.74
CA LYS A 115 -68.55 12.49 -7.38
C LYS A 115 -67.34 12.57 -8.31
N GLN A 116 -67.57 12.69 -9.61
CA GLN A 116 -66.50 12.89 -10.58
C GLN A 116 -65.72 14.19 -10.30
N ARG A 117 -66.36 15.25 -9.79
CA ARG A 117 -65.73 16.57 -9.62
C ARG A 117 -64.72 16.58 -8.48
N ALA A 118 -65.08 15.93 -7.37
CA ALA A 118 -64.20 15.76 -6.21
C ALA A 118 -62.99 14.87 -6.52
N GLU A 119 -63.20 13.73 -7.20
CA GLU A 119 -62.12 12.81 -7.60
C GLU A 119 -61.12 13.48 -8.55
N LEU A 120 -61.61 14.30 -9.49
CA LEU A 120 -60.81 15.06 -10.44
C LEU A 120 -59.92 16.10 -9.79
N GLN A 121 -60.48 16.87 -8.86
CA GLN A 121 -59.74 17.92 -8.16
C GLN A 121 -58.60 17.34 -7.31
N ASN A 122 -58.87 16.24 -6.61
CA ASN A 122 -57.85 15.53 -5.83
C ASN A 122 -56.74 14.94 -6.72
N THR A 123 -57.11 14.37 -7.87
CA THR A 123 -56.13 13.80 -8.81
C THR A 123 -55.19 14.87 -9.36
N SER A 124 -55.74 16.01 -9.81
CA SER A 124 -54.97 17.15 -10.33
C SER A 124 -54.00 17.76 -9.31
N GLN A 125 -54.43 17.92 -8.05
CA GLN A 125 -53.57 18.39 -6.97
C GLN A 125 -52.43 17.41 -6.69
N LYS A 126 -52.75 16.11 -6.63
CA LYS A 126 -51.76 15.06 -6.43
C LYS A 126 -50.70 15.05 -7.55
N THR A 127 -51.12 15.16 -8.81
CA THR A 127 -50.22 15.25 -9.97
C THR A 127 -49.26 16.43 -9.85
N THR A 128 -49.79 17.60 -9.50
CA THR A 128 -49.00 18.84 -9.39
C THR A 128 -47.96 18.72 -8.28
N GLN A 129 -48.34 18.15 -7.14
CA GLN A 129 -47.42 17.91 -6.04
C GLN A 129 -46.32 16.92 -6.42
N GLN A 130 -46.69 15.79 -7.03
CA GLN A 130 -45.72 14.78 -7.46
C GLN A 130 -44.73 15.33 -8.50
N LEU A 131 -45.18 16.18 -9.43
CA LEU A 131 -44.31 16.88 -10.37
C LEU A 131 -43.30 17.76 -9.63
N SER A 132 -43.77 18.60 -8.69
CA SER A 132 -42.89 19.46 -7.90
C SER A 132 -41.85 18.66 -7.12
N ASP A 133 -42.25 17.54 -6.52
CA ASP A 133 -41.34 16.70 -5.73
C ASP A 133 -40.27 16.06 -6.63
N LYS A 134 -40.66 15.57 -7.81
CA LYS A 134 -39.71 14.99 -8.78
C LYS A 134 -38.75 16.03 -9.37
N THR A 135 -39.19 17.26 -9.57
CA THR A 135 -38.30 18.37 -9.97
C THR A 135 -37.25 18.65 -8.90
N ARG A 136 -37.62 18.62 -7.61
CA ARG A 136 -36.66 18.78 -6.50
C ARG A 136 -35.68 17.61 -6.41
N GLU A 137 -36.15 16.38 -6.54
CA GLU A 137 -35.28 15.19 -6.58
C GLU A 137 -34.27 15.27 -7.72
N LEU A 138 -34.71 15.69 -8.92
CA LEU A 138 -33.84 15.84 -10.08
C LEU A 138 -32.78 16.93 -9.87
N ALA A 139 -33.15 18.06 -9.26
CA ALA A 139 -32.21 19.12 -8.91
C ALA A 139 -31.15 18.65 -7.90
N ALA A 140 -31.56 17.85 -6.90
CA ALA A 140 -30.63 17.26 -5.94
C ALA A 140 -29.66 16.27 -6.60
N LEU A 141 -30.15 15.42 -7.51
CA LEU A 141 -29.29 14.53 -8.31
C LEU A 141 -28.32 15.32 -9.20
N GLY A 142 -28.76 16.46 -9.75
CA GLY A 142 -27.89 17.34 -10.54
C GLY A 142 -26.74 17.91 -9.71
N ALA A 143 -27.03 18.38 -8.48
CA ALA A 143 -25.99 18.86 -7.57
C ALA A 143 -24.98 17.77 -7.18
N ASN A 144 -25.45 16.55 -6.92
CA ASN A 144 -24.58 15.41 -6.61
C ASN A 144 -23.72 15.00 -7.81
N LEU A 145 -24.24 15.10 -9.03
CA LEU A 145 -23.50 14.81 -10.26
C LEU A 145 -22.36 15.81 -10.44
N SER A 146 -22.65 17.12 -10.32
CA SER A 146 -21.61 18.15 -10.42
C SER A 146 -20.54 17.98 -9.33
N ALA A 147 -20.91 17.61 -8.10
CA ALA A 147 -19.96 17.31 -7.04
C ALA A 147 -19.08 16.08 -7.38
N SER A 148 -19.68 15.04 -7.96
CA SER A 148 -18.97 13.83 -8.41
C SER A 148 -18.00 14.12 -9.55
N GLU A 149 -18.37 14.97 -10.51
CA GLU A 149 -17.51 15.41 -11.62
C GLU A 149 -16.32 16.24 -11.13
N ALA A 150 -16.56 17.17 -10.19
CA ALA A 150 -15.48 17.95 -9.57
C ALA A 150 -14.48 17.03 -8.83
N LYS A 151 -14.98 16.03 -8.12
CA LYS A 151 -14.15 15.02 -7.44
C LYS A 151 -13.37 14.16 -8.45
N LEU A 152 -13.98 13.78 -9.56
CA LEU A 152 -13.31 13.04 -10.64
C LEU A 152 -12.16 13.87 -11.25
N ALA A 153 -12.36 15.16 -11.51
CA ALA A 153 -11.31 16.06 -12.01
C ALA A 153 -10.15 16.21 -11.00
N GLN A 154 -10.46 16.31 -9.71
CA GLN A 154 -9.44 16.35 -8.66
C GLN A 154 -8.63 15.04 -8.60
N LEU A 155 -9.30 13.89 -8.72
CA LEU A 155 -8.66 12.57 -8.75
C LEU A 155 -7.78 12.39 -9.99
N GLN A 156 -8.21 12.88 -11.15
CA GLN A 156 -7.39 12.88 -12.36
C GLN A 156 -6.09 13.66 -12.16
N LYS A 157 -6.17 14.86 -11.59
CA LYS A 157 -4.99 15.67 -11.28
C LYS A 157 -4.04 14.98 -10.29
N SER A 158 -4.58 14.33 -9.26
CA SER A 158 -3.80 13.56 -8.29
C SER A 158 -3.13 12.34 -8.94
N LEU A 159 -3.84 11.66 -9.85
CA LEU A 159 -3.31 10.53 -10.60
C LEU A 159 -2.14 10.95 -11.50
N ASP A 160 -2.26 12.06 -12.23
CA ASP A 160 -1.20 12.59 -13.07
C ASP A 160 0.05 12.93 -12.24
N GLY A 161 -0.15 13.53 -11.07
CA GLY A 161 0.91 13.77 -10.09
C GLY A 161 1.62 12.48 -9.67
N ASN A 162 0.86 11.47 -9.24
CA ASN A 162 1.40 10.18 -8.83
C ASN A 162 2.11 9.44 -9.98
N GLN A 163 1.63 9.55 -11.21
CA GLN A 163 2.28 8.96 -12.39
C GLN A 163 3.62 9.64 -12.69
N ASN A 164 3.68 10.96 -12.59
CA ASN A 164 4.91 11.72 -12.77
C ASN A 164 5.93 11.37 -11.69
N GLU A 165 5.52 11.27 -10.43
CA GLU A 165 6.37 10.84 -9.32
C GLU A 165 6.88 9.40 -9.53
N SER A 166 6.01 8.46 -9.88
CA SER A 166 6.39 7.08 -10.17
C SER A 166 7.37 6.97 -11.35
N SER A 167 7.18 7.78 -12.39
CA SER A 167 8.11 7.88 -13.53
C SER A 167 9.47 8.44 -13.10
N ALA A 168 9.49 9.50 -12.29
CA ALA A 168 10.72 10.06 -11.74
C ALA A 168 11.48 9.05 -10.86
N GLN A 169 10.76 8.28 -10.03
CA GLN A 169 11.32 7.21 -9.24
C GLN A 169 11.95 6.12 -10.10
N ASN A 170 11.23 5.63 -11.11
CA ASN A 170 11.77 4.64 -12.05
C ASN A 170 13.06 5.14 -12.74
N LYS A 171 13.13 6.44 -13.09
CA LYS A 171 14.35 7.05 -13.64
C LYS A 171 15.50 7.11 -12.63
N LYS A 172 15.24 7.57 -11.38
CA LYS A 172 16.24 7.58 -10.30
C LYS A 172 16.81 6.17 -10.07
N MET A 173 15.93 5.17 -10.07
CA MET A 173 16.31 3.76 -9.89
C MET A 173 17.13 3.21 -11.06
N ALA A 174 16.78 3.56 -12.31
CA ALA A 174 17.57 3.21 -13.48
C ALA A 174 18.96 3.87 -13.46
N ALA A 175 19.06 5.13 -13.02
CA ALA A 175 20.34 5.82 -12.89
C ALA A 175 21.25 5.14 -11.84
N LEU A 176 20.71 4.88 -10.64
CA LEU A 176 21.41 4.10 -9.61
C LEU A 176 21.80 2.71 -10.11
N THR A 177 21.05 2.13 -11.06
CA THR A 177 21.42 0.86 -11.71
C THR A 177 22.71 0.94 -12.48
N ALA A 178 22.78 1.89 -13.41
CA ALA A 178 23.93 2.05 -14.27
C ALA A 178 25.17 2.39 -13.44
N GLU A 179 25.01 3.26 -12.44
CA GLU A 179 26.11 3.72 -11.59
C GLU A 179 26.72 2.59 -10.75
N MET A 180 25.88 1.72 -10.17
CA MET A 180 26.32 0.55 -9.41
C MET A 180 27.10 -0.45 -10.27
N GLY A 181 26.62 -0.73 -11.50
CA GLY A 181 27.30 -1.65 -12.41
C GLY A 181 28.70 -1.14 -12.80
N VAL A 182 28.87 0.17 -12.95
CA VAL A 182 30.19 0.79 -13.16
C VAL A 182 31.09 0.60 -11.92
N LYS A 183 30.53 0.80 -10.72
CA LYS A 183 31.25 0.64 -9.44
C LYS A 183 31.65 -0.83 -9.18
N GLU A 184 30.79 -1.80 -9.48
CA GLU A 184 31.11 -3.22 -9.37
C GLU A 184 32.30 -3.60 -10.25
N LYS A 185 32.31 -3.11 -11.49
CA LYS A 185 33.43 -3.30 -12.41
C LYS A 185 34.71 -2.66 -11.87
N ALA A 186 34.64 -1.43 -11.35
CA ALA A 186 35.81 -0.75 -10.80
C ALA A 186 36.43 -1.48 -9.59
N ILE A 187 35.60 -2.08 -8.71
CA ILE A 187 36.09 -2.91 -7.60
C ILE A 187 36.74 -4.19 -8.13
N ALA A 188 36.15 -4.84 -9.13
CA ALA A 188 36.73 -6.04 -9.75
C ALA A 188 38.09 -5.72 -10.39
N ASP A 189 38.20 -4.62 -11.12
CA ASP A 189 39.44 -4.15 -11.73
C ASP A 189 40.51 -3.82 -10.66
N ALA A 190 40.12 -3.12 -9.59
CA ALA A 190 41.02 -2.82 -8.46
C ALA A 190 41.53 -4.08 -7.76
N ARG A 191 40.68 -5.10 -7.61
CA ARG A 191 41.08 -6.40 -7.04
C ARG A 191 42.06 -7.14 -7.93
N ASN A 192 41.83 -7.15 -9.24
CA ASN A 192 42.74 -7.78 -10.18
C ASN A 192 44.12 -7.10 -10.14
N ALA A 193 44.14 -5.77 -10.14
CA ALA A 193 45.38 -5.00 -10.02
C ALA A 193 46.08 -5.24 -8.67
N LEU A 194 45.32 -5.36 -7.57
CA LEU A 194 45.87 -5.69 -6.26
C LEU A 194 46.49 -7.09 -6.23
N ALA A 195 45.83 -8.09 -6.82
CA ALA A 195 46.35 -9.45 -6.93
C ALA A 195 47.64 -9.50 -7.76
N ASP A 196 47.71 -8.73 -8.85
CA ASP A 196 48.94 -8.63 -9.65
C ASP A 196 50.06 -7.90 -8.90
N SER A 197 49.73 -6.85 -8.14
CA SER A 197 50.68 -6.17 -7.26
C SER A 197 51.19 -7.09 -6.13
N GLU A 198 50.33 -7.94 -5.56
CA GLU A 198 50.71 -8.97 -4.57
C GLU A 198 51.66 -10.02 -5.17
N LYS A 199 51.41 -10.46 -6.41
CA LYS A 199 52.34 -11.36 -7.13
C LYS A 199 53.69 -10.70 -7.34
N GLN A 200 53.72 -9.45 -7.80
CA GLN A 200 54.96 -8.70 -8.01
C GLN A 200 55.73 -8.49 -6.71
N ARG A 201 55.05 -8.13 -5.61
CA ARG A 201 55.66 -8.03 -4.28
C ARG A 201 56.23 -9.37 -3.82
N SER A 202 55.51 -10.47 -4.02
CA SER A 202 55.97 -11.80 -3.64
C SER A 202 57.19 -12.24 -4.44
N ALA A 203 57.26 -11.89 -5.73
CA ALA A 203 58.46 -12.09 -6.55
C ALA A 203 59.64 -11.25 -6.05
N LEU A 204 59.43 -9.97 -5.70
CA LEU A 204 60.46 -9.11 -5.10
C LEU A 204 60.95 -9.68 -3.76
N GLN A 205 60.05 -10.23 -2.94
CA GLN A 205 60.38 -10.89 -1.68
C GLN A 205 61.24 -12.15 -1.89
N ALA A 206 60.92 -12.94 -2.92
CA ALA A 206 61.69 -14.14 -3.27
C ALA A 206 63.10 -13.78 -3.78
N GLN A 207 63.20 -12.80 -4.69
CA GLN A 207 64.49 -12.26 -5.16
C GLN A 207 65.33 -11.73 -4.00
N TYR A 208 64.68 -11.03 -3.08
CA TYR A 208 65.33 -10.55 -1.88
C TYR A 208 65.89 -11.70 -1.02
N GLN A 209 65.12 -12.78 -0.81
CA GLN A 209 65.54 -13.92 0.01
C GLN A 209 66.76 -14.63 -0.59
N ASP A 210 66.74 -14.85 -1.90
CA ASP A 210 67.84 -15.47 -2.64
C ASP A 210 69.13 -14.63 -2.53
N ALA A 211 69.03 -13.32 -2.77
CA ALA A 211 70.17 -12.40 -2.64
C ALA A 211 70.75 -12.37 -1.21
N THR A 212 69.89 -12.42 -0.18
CA THR A 212 70.34 -12.45 1.22
C THR A 212 71.05 -13.76 1.56
N GLN A 213 70.61 -14.88 0.98
CA GLN A 213 71.25 -16.18 1.16
C GLN A 213 72.64 -16.21 0.50
N GLN A 214 72.77 -15.69 -0.72
CA GLN A 214 74.06 -15.54 -1.40
C GLN A 214 75.04 -14.68 -0.58
N LEU A 215 74.54 -13.61 0.04
CA LEU A 215 75.31 -12.72 0.90
C LEU A 215 75.78 -13.40 2.19
N ASP A 216 74.94 -14.23 2.81
CA ASP A 216 75.32 -15.04 3.97
C ASP A 216 76.42 -16.06 3.60
N ASP A 217 76.31 -16.68 2.43
CA ASP A 217 77.32 -17.61 1.93
C ASP A 217 78.64 -16.91 1.58
N ALA A 218 78.60 -15.70 1.01
CA ALA A 218 79.79 -14.86 0.78
C ALA A 218 80.46 -14.47 2.11
N THR A 219 79.67 -14.12 3.13
CA THR A 219 80.14 -13.80 4.50
C THR A 219 80.86 -15.00 5.12
N LYS A 220 80.27 -16.20 5.06
CA LYS A 220 80.89 -17.43 5.59
C LYS A 220 82.19 -17.77 4.88
N LYS A 221 82.21 -17.65 3.54
CA LYS A 221 83.44 -17.85 2.75
C LYS A 221 84.52 -16.83 3.11
N MET A 222 84.16 -15.58 3.34
CA MET A 222 85.11 -14.54 3.76
C MET A 222 85.70 -14.83 5.15
N ALA A 223 84.87 -15.23 6.12
CA ALA A 223 85.32 -15.61 7.46
C ALA A 223 86.28 -16.82 7.44
N SER A 224 86.03 -17.80 6.56
CA SER A 224 86.92 -18.96 6.42
C SER A 224 88.32 -18.58 5.90
N LEU A 225 88.43 -17.50 5.12
CA LEU A 225 89.70 -17.01 4.58
C LEU A 225 90.50 -16.20 5.60
N MET A 226 89.84 -15.52 6.54
CA MET A 226 90.52 -14.83 7.66
C MET A 226 91.29 -15.81 8.56
N ASN A 227 90.81 -17.04 8.70
CA ASN A 227 91.48 -18.08 9.50
C ASN A 227 92.73 -18.68 8.82
N ALA A 228 93.05 -18.28 7.59
CA ALA A 228 94.09 -18.92 6.78
C ALA A 228 95.41 -18.12 6.61
N GLY A 229 95.56 -16.91 7.19
CA GLY A 229 96.85 -16.20 7.14
C GLY A 229 96.78 -14.72 7.56
N ALA A 230 97.85 -14.22 8.20
CA ALA A 230 97.83 -13.09 9.13
C ALA A 230 98.12 -11.67 8.59
N ASP A 231 98.21 -11.41 7.27
CA ASP A 231 98.83 -10.14 6.80
C ASP A 231 97.93 -9.07 6.15
N LYS A 232 96.58 -9.08 6.30
CA LYS A 232 95.70 -7.97 5.83
C LYS A 232 94.43 -7.72 6.67
N GLU A 233 94.52 -7.68 8.01
CA GLU A 233 93.36 -7.53 8.91
C GLU A 233 92.51 -6.24 8.71
N GLY A 234 93.12 -5.10 8.37
CA GLY A 234 92.42 -3.80 8.31
C GLY A 234 91.43 -3.63 7.14
N ALA A 235 91.81 -4.05 5.92
CA ALA A 235 90.95 -3.97 4.74
C ALA A 235 89.80 -4.99 4.80
N VAL A 236 90.08 -6.17 5.37
CA VAL A 236 89.09 -7.21 5.61
C VAL A 236 88.07 -6.78 6.68
N ALA A 237 88.50 -6.06 7.73
CA ALA A 237 87.59 -5.50 8.73
C ALA A 237 86.65 -4.43 8.14
N GLN A 238 87.14 -3.55 7.26
CA GLN A 238 86.29 -2.56 6.57
C GLN A 238 85.28 -3.21 5.62
N LEU A 239 85.68 -4.23 4.87
CA LEU A 239 84.76 -5.02 4.03
C LEU A 239 83.71 -5.74 4.88
N ASN A 240 84.10 -6.32 6.02
CA ASN A 240 83.17 -6.98 6.94
C ASN A 240 82.14 -6.01 7.53
N LYS A 241 82.56 -4.79 7.87
CA LYS A 241 81.64 -3.73 8.32
C LYS A 241 80.63 -3.35 7.22
N SER A 242 81.12 -3.13 6.00
CA SER A 242 80.28 -2.77 4.85
C SER A 242 79.29 -3.89 4.48
N LEU A 243 79.70 -5.15 4.60
CA LEU A 243 78.85 -6.32 4.39
C LEU A 243 77.74 -6.42 5.47
N THR A 244 78.09 -6.14 6.72
CA THR A 244 77.13 -6.09 7.84
C THR A 244 76.10 -4.96 7.68
N GLU A 245 76.55 -3.80 7.19
CA GLU A 245 75.67 -2.67 6.84
C GLU A 245 74.74 -3.01 5.66
N SER A 246 75.23 -3.74 4.66
CA SER A 246 74.40 -4.27 3.57
C SER A 246 73.35 -5.29 4.08
N GLN A 247 73.72 -6.20 4.98
CA GLN A 247 72.79 -7.16 5.61
C GLN A 247 71.68 -6.48 6.42
N SER A 248 72.01 -5.42 7.15
CA SER A 248 71.03 -4.68 7.96
C SER A 248 70.06 -3.88 7.09
N ARG A 249 70.56 -3.22 6.03
CA ARG A 249 69.70 -2.56 5.02
C ARG A 249 68.77 -3.54 4.33
N ALA A 250 69.28 -4.73 4.03
CA ALA A 250 68.48 -5.78 3.44
C ALA A 250 67.35 -6.18 4.41
N LYS A 251 67.66 -6.49 5.69
CA LYS A 251 66.65 -6.87 6.69
C LYS A 251 65.56 -5.81 6.87
N GLU A 252 65.91 -4.53 6.80
CA GLU A 252 64.94 -3.43 6.85
C GLU A 252 64.04 -3.41 5.61
N MET A 253 64.58 -3.66 4.41
CA MET A 253 63.75 -3.82 3.20
C MET A 253 62.79 -5.02 3.31
N LEU A 254 63.19 -6.15 3.88
CA LEU A 254 62.28 -7.28 4.13
C LEU A 254 61.09 -6.91 5.00
N LYS A 255 61.36 -6.14 6.05
CA LYS A 255 60.32 -5.64 6.94
C LYS A 255 59.35 -4.75 6.17
N GLN A 256 59.86 -3.80 5.38
CA GLN A 256 59.03 -2.93 4.54
C GLN A 256 58.20 -3.72 3.50
N ILE A 257 58.75 -4.78 2.91
CA ILE A 257 58.01 -5.70 2.03
C ILE A 257 56.89 -6.43 2.79
N SER A 258 57.14 -6.84 4.04
CA SER A 258 56.13 -7.47 4.90
C SER A 258 55.02 -6.51 5.32
N ASP A 259 55.36 -5.27 5.66
CA ASP A 259 54.38 -4.24 6.02
C ASP A 259 53.48 -3.91 4.82
N LEU A 260 54.07 -3.78 3.62
CA LEU A 260 53.32 -3.69 2.36
C LEU A 260 52.37 -4.87 2.14
N LYS A 261 52.79 -6.09 2.48
CA LYS A 261 51.91 -7.27 2.40
C LYS A 261 50.70 -7.15 3.31
N GLN A 262 50.90 -6.76 4.57
CA GLN A 262 49.78 -6.60 5.50
C GLN A 262 48.80 -5.52 5.04
N GLU A 263 49.30 -4.41 4.50
CA GLU A 263 48.45 -3.34 4.00
C GLU A 263 47.67 -3.79 2.75
N GLN A 264 48.29 -4.55 1.84
CA GLN A 264 47.60 -5.17 0.71
C GLN A 264 46.53 -6.18 1.16
N ASP A 265 46.82 -7.06 2.11
CA ASP A 265 45.85 -8.03 2.64
C ASP A 265 44.63 -7.32 3.28
N LYS A 266 44.87 -6.19 3.97
CA LYS A 266 43.83 -5.34 4.56
C LYS A 266 42.97 -4.68 3.47
N GLN A 267 43.59 -4.17 2.41
CA GLN A 267 42.89 -3.59 1.25
C GLN A 267 42.07 -4.66 0.51
N THR A 268 42.59 -5.87 0.33
CA THR A 268 41.88 -7.00 -0.28
C THR A 268 40.61 -7.35 0.51
N LYS A 269 40.70 -7.41 1.84
CA LYS A 269 39.54 -7.62 2.71
C LYS A 269 38.54 -6.47 2.66
N ALA A 270 39.01 -5.22 2.64
CA ALA A 270 38.15 -4.05 2.55
C ALA A 270 37.38 -4.01 1.22
N LEU A 271 38.07 -4.22 0.09
CA LEU A 271 37.44 -4.34 -1.24
C LEU A 271 36.42 -5.48 -1.29
N ALA A 272 36.69 -6.59 -0.60
CA ALA A 272 35.74 -7.69 -0.51
C ALA A 272 34.47 -7.38 0.28
N ALA A 273 34.61 -6.68 1.41
CA ALA A 273 33.46 -6.19 2.17
C ALA A 273 32.64 -5.19 1.34
N THR A 274 33.30 -4.25 0.65
CA THR A 274 32.64 -3.27 -0.22
C THR A 274 31.89 -3.94 -1.38
N GLN A 275 32.48 -4.94 -2.05
CA GLN A 275 31.79 -5.67 -3.11
C GLN A 275 30.54 -6.37 -2.60
N LYS A 276 30.64 -7.09 -1.47
CA LYS A 276 29.49 -7.80 -0.90
C LYS A 276 28.36 -6.83 -0.56
N SER A 277 28.70 -5.73 0.10
CA SER A 277 27.74 -4.67 0.42
C SER A 277 27.14 -4.02 -0.83
N LEU A 278 27.89 -3.91 -1.93
CA LEU A 278 27.38 -3.42 -3.21
C LEU A 278 26.33 -4.39 -3.78
N THR A 279 26.62 -5.69 -3.82
CA THR A 279 25.66 -6.72 -4.28
C THR A 279 24.37 -6.75 -3.43
N ASP A 280 24.47 -6.59 -2.11
CA ASP A 280 23.30 -6.50 -1.23
C ASP A 280 22.42 -5.27 -1.57
N SER A 281 23.04 -4.11 -1.84
CA SER A 281 22.32 -2.91 -2.30
C SER A 281 21.74 -3.07 -3.70
N GLU A 282 22.38 -3.82 -4.61
CA GLU A 282 21.78 -4.13 -5.92
C GLU A 282 20.49 -4.93 -5.79
N LYS A 283 20.48 -5.92 -4.89
CA LYS A 283 19.28 -6.71 -4.60
C LYS A 283 18.17 -5.82 -4.05
N GLN A 284 18.46 -5.00 -3.04
CA GLN A 284 17.48 -4.05 -2.48
C GLN A 284 16.97 -3.08 -3.55
N ARG A 285 17.84 -2.60 -4.44
CA ARG A 285 17.47 -1.73 -5.56
C ARG A 285 16.53 -2.45 -6.53
N ALA A 286 16.81 -3.70 -6.90
CA ALA A 286 15.95 -4.50 -7.77
C ALA A 286 14.56 -4.72 -7.15
N GLU A 287 14.48 -4.98 -5.85
CA GLU A 287 13.21 -5.07 -5.11
C GLU A 287 12.43 -3.75 -5.14
N GLN A 288 13.11 -2.61 -4.95
CA GLN A 288 12.48 -1.30 -5.05
C GLN A 288 12.02 -0.97 -6.49
N GLN A 289 12.81 -1.34 -7.51
CA GLN A 289 12.45 -1.17 -8.92
C GLN A 289 11.21 -1.99 -9.29
N ASN A 290 11.12 -3.24 -8.84
CA ASN A 290 9.93 -4.06 -9.02
C ASN A 290 8.69 -3.45 -8.33
N THR A 291 8.89 -2.88 -7.14
CA THR A 291 7.80 -2.21 -6.40
C THR A 291 7.33 -0.95 -7.13
N ALA A 292 8.26 -0.15 -7.68
CA ALA A 292 7.93 1.03 -8.48
C ALA A 292 7.20 0.65 -9.78
N GLN A 293 7.61 -0.41 -10.47
CA GLN A 293 6.90 -0.95 -11.64
C GLN A 293 5.48 -1.43 -11.31
N LYS A 294 5.31 -2.15 -10.19
CA LYS A 294 3.98 -2.57 -9.73
C LYS A 294 3.09 -1.38 -9.40
N THR A 295 3.66 -0.33 -8.81
CA THR A 295 2.93 0.92 -8.52
C THR A 295 2.52 1.63 -9.81
N ALA A 296 3.40 1.69 -10.82
CA ALA A 296 3.07 2.24 -12.14
C ALA A 296 1.93 1.46 -12.81
N GLN A 297 1.94 0.12 -12.73
CA GLN A 297 0.85 -0.71 -13.24
C GLN A 297 -0.47 -0.43 -12.52
N GLN A 298 -0.45 -0.34 -11.18
CA GLN A 298 -1.63 0.02 -10.38
C GLN A 298 -2.18 1.40 -10.77
N LEU A 299 -1.31 2.39 -11.01
CA LEU A 299 -1.74 3.71 -11.47
C LEU A 299 -2.37 3.64 -12.87
N SER A 300 -1.86 2.80 -13.78
CA SER A 300 -2.46 2.57 -15.10
C SER A 300 -3.86 1.96 -15.02
N ASP A 301 -4.05 0.96 -14.15
CA ASP A 301 -5.37 0.35 -13.93
C ASP A 301 -6.36 1.39 -13.36
N LYS A 302 -5.88 2.26 -12.46
CA LYS A 302 -6.66 3.36 -11.90
C LYS A 302 -7.03 4.43 -12.95
N THR A 303 -6.17 4.68 -13.95
CA THR A 303 -6.52 5.51 -15.11
C THR A 303 -7.71 4.94 -15.88
N ARG A 304 -7.72 3.62 -16.11
CA ARG A 304 -8.85 2.96 -16.78
C ARG A 304 -10.12 3.04 -15.94
N GLU A 305 -10.03 2.80 -14.63
CA GLU A 305 -11.17 2.94 -13.72
C GLU A 305 -11.75 4.36 -13.75
N LEU A 306 -10.91 5.40 -13.70
CA LEU A 306 -11.36 6.79 -13.79
C LEU A 306 -11.99 7.11 -15.15
N ALA A 307 -11.46 6.59 -16.26
CA ALA A 307 -12.07 6.75 -17.58
C ALA A 307 -13.47 6.11 -17.65
N THR A 308 -13.64 4.91 -17.08
CA THR A 308 -14.96 4.26 -17.03
C THR A 308 -15.96 5.01 -16.15
N LEU A 309 -15.50 5.59 -15.03
CA LEU A 309 -16.33 6.44 -14.19
C LEU A 309 -16.72 7.74 -14.90
N GLY A 310 -15.78 8.37 -15.61
CA GLY A 310 -16.05 9.55 -16.42
C GLY A 310 -17.15 9.29 -17.44
N ALA A 311 -17.05 8.18 -18.19
CA ALA A 311 -18.08 7.78 -19.14
C ALA A 311 -19.45 7.52 -18.46
N SER A 312 -19.46 6.91 -17.27
CA SER A 312 -20.68 6.65 -16.50
C SER A 312 -21.34 7.95 -15.98
N LEU A 313 -20.54 8.93 -15.54
CA LEU A 313 -21.05 10.23 -15.11
C LEU A 313 -21.60 11.03 -16.30
N SER A 314 -20.91 11.06 -17.45
CA SER A 314 -21.44 11.70 -18.67
C SER A 314 -22.73 11.04 -19.17
N ALA A 315 -22.85 9.71 -19.07
CA ALA A 315 -24.12 9.02 -19.37
C ALA A 315 -25.24 9.42 -18.39
N SER A 316 -24.89 9.62 -17.12
CA SER A 316 -25.83 10.09 -16.09
C SER A 316 -26.27 11.53 -16.33
N GLU A 317 -25.36 12.40 -16.77
CA GLU A 317 -25.63 13.78 -17.19
C GLU A 317 -26.64 13.81 -18.35
N ALA A 318 -26.38 13.05 -19.41
CA ALA A 318 -27.27 12.94 -20.55
C ALA A 318 -28.66 12.42 -20.15
N LYS A 319 -28.71 11.45 -19.23
CA LYS A 319 -29.98 10.91 -18.72
C LYS A 319 -30.73 11.93 -17.87
N LEU A 320 -30.03 12.71 -17.04
CA LEU A 320 -30.60 13.77 -16.22
C LEU A 320 -31.22 14.87 -17.10
N ALA A 321 -30.51 15.31 -18.15
CA ALA A 321 -31.03 16.26 -19.13
C ALA A 321 -32.29 15.74 -19.85
N GLN A 322 -32.30 14.46 -20.22
CA GLN A 322 -33.48 13.81 -20.84
C GLN A 322 -34.68 13.78 -19.87
N LEU A 323 -34.45 13.43 -18.61
CA LEU A 323 -35.49 13.40 -17.58
C LEU A 323 -36.02 14.80 -17.29
N GLN A 324 -35.16 15.80 -17.23
CA GLN A 324 -35.56 17.19 -17.00
C GLN A 324 -36.45 17.71 -18.13
N LYS A 325 -36.05 17.52 -19.38
CA LYS A 325 -36.87 17.88 -20.55
C LYS A 325 -38.24 17.18 -20.53
N SER A 326 -38.28 15.91 -20.12
CA SER A 326 -39.53 15.16 -20.01
C SER A 326 -40.42 15.68 -18.87
N LEU A 327 -39.86 16.03 -17.72
CA LEU A 327 -40.57 16.59 -16.58
C LEU A 327 -41.14 17.97 -16.89
N ASP A 328 -40.37 18.84 -17.55
CA ASP A 328 -40.83 20.14 -18.02
C ASP A 328 -42.02 20.00 -18.99
N GLY A 329 -41.93 19.03 -19.91
CA GLY A 329 -43.03 18.66 -20.81
C GLY A 329 -44.30 18.25 -20.05
N ASN A 330 -44.17 17.33 -19.09
CA ASN A 330 -45.29 16.87 -18.26
C ASN A 330 -45.88 17.99 -17.39
N GLN A 331 -45.04 18.91 -16.90
CA GLN A 331 -45.49 20.05 -16.09
C GLN A 331 -46.30 21.05 -16.93
N ASN A 332 -45.85 21.32 -18.16
CA ASN A 332 -46.58 22.17 -19.10
C ASN A 332 -47.92 21.52 -19.51
N GLU A 333 -47.92 20.21 -19.79
CA GLU A 333 -49.12 19.48 -20.13
C GLU A 333 -50.12 19.45 -18.97
N SER A 334 -49.66 19.14 -17.75
CA SER A 334 -50.49 19.15 -16.54
C SER A 334 -51.08 20.55 -16.25
N SER A 335 -50.30 21.62 -16.42
CA SER A 335 -50.77 23.00 -16.27
C SER A 335 -51.86 23.34 -17.29
N ALA A 336 -51.67 22.95 -18.55
CA ALA A 336 -52.66 23.16 -19.60
C ALA A 336 -53.96 22.37 -19.34
N GLN A 337 -53.83 21.10 -18.95
CA GLN A 337 -54.96 20.25 -18.55
C GLN A 337 -55.71 20.86 -17.35
N ASN A 338 -55.00 21.31 -16.31
CA ASN A 338 -55.60 21.93 -15.12
C ASN A 338 -56.37 23.22 -15.45
N LYS A 339 -55.84 24.06 -16.33
CA LYS A 339 -56.54 25.27 -16.81
C LYS A 339 -57.83 24.91 -17.55
N LYS A 340 -57.76 23.93 -18.47
CA LYS A 340 -58.93 23.47 -19.24
C LYS A 340 -59.99 22.83 -18.33
N MET A 341 -59.54 22.06 -17.34
CA MET A 341 -60.40 21.46 -16.30
C MET A 341 -61.10 22.51 -15.45
N ALA A 342 -60.40 23.57 -15.03
CA ALA A 342 -61.00 24.66 -14.26
C ALA A 342 -62.08 25.40 -15.08
N ALA A 343 -61.81 25.67 -16.36
CA ALA A 343 -62.76 26.30 -17.27
C ALA A 343 -64.03 25.44 -17.46
N LEU A 344 -63.88 24.14 -17.77
CA LEU A 344 -65.01 23.21 -17.89
C LEU A 344 -65.78 23.06 -16.59
N THR A 345 -65.09 23.08 -15.45
CA THR A 345 -65.72 23.00 -14.13
C THR A 345 -66.60 24.23 -13.85
N ALA A 346 -66.14 25.42 -14.24
CA ALA A 346 -66.93 26.65 -14.15
C ALA A 346 -68.12 26.64 -15.12
N GLU A 347 -67.90 26.20 -16.36
CA GLU A 347 -68.95 26.07 -17.38
C GLU A 347 -70.06 25.11 -16.94
N ILE A 348 -69.69 23.94 -16.40
CA ILE A 348 -70.62 22.95 -15.84
C ILE A 348 -71.44 23.56 -14.71
N GLY A 349 -70.81 24.27 -13.76
CA GLY A 349 -71.52 24.93 -12.66
C GLY A 349 -72.55 25.96 -13.15
N VAL A 350 -72.21 26.76 -14.16
CA VAL A 350 -73.15 27.72 -14.77
C VAL A 350 -74.33 26.99 -15.42
N LYS A 351 -74.09 25.88 -16.12
CA LYS A 351 -75.15 25.07 -16.75
C LYS A 351 -76.03 24.37 -15.71
N GLU A 352 -75.45 23.82 -14.64
CA GLU A 352 -76.17 23.23 -13.51
C GLU A 352 -77.12 24.27 -12.88
N LYS A 353 -76.61 25.48 -12.63
CA LYS A 353 -77.41 26.60 -12.13
C LYS A 353 -78.55 26.97 -13.08
N ALA A 354 -78.26 27.13 -14.36
CA ALA A 354 -79.27 27.47 -15.36
C ALA A 354 -80.36 26.40 -15.48
N ILE A 355 -79.98 25.12 -15.33
CA ILE A 355 -80.92 24.00 -15.28
C ILE A 355 -81.78 24.05 -14.01
N ALA A 356 -81.21 24.39 -12.85
CA ALA A 356 -81.97 24.55 -11.60
C ALA A 356 -82.96 25.74 -11.70
N ASP A 357 -82.47 26.92 -12.11
CA ASP A 357 -83.28 28.13 -12.30
C ASP A 357 -84.43 27.86 -13.31
N ALA A 358 -84.16 27.13 -14.40
CA ALA A 358 -85.18 26.75 -15.39
C ALA A 358 -86.21 25.75 -14.86
N ARG A 359 -85.85 24.88 -13.91
CA ARG A 359 -86.79 23.97 -13.25
C ARG A 359 -87.71 24.70 -12.30
N ASP A 360 -87.17 25.60 -11.48
CA ASP A 360 -87.96 26.41 -10.55
C ASP A 360 -89.01 27.23 -11.31
N ALA A 361 -88.61 27.85 -12.43
CA ALA A 361 -89.53 28.57 -13.31
C ALA A 361 -90.62 27.67 -13.92
N LEU A 362 -90.27 26.44 -14.31
CA LEU A 362 -91.23 25.48 -14.85
C LEU A 362 -92.25 25.04 -13.79
N ALA A 363 -91.78 24.79 -12.56
CA ALA A 363 -92.62 24.40 -11.42
C ALA A 363 -93.57 25.53 -11.00
N ASP A 364 -93.10 26.77 -10.97
CA ASP A 364 -93.92 27.95 -10.70
C ASP A 364 -94.99 28.15 -11.78
N SER A 365 -94.61 27.99 -13.06
CA SER A 365 -95.53 28.05 -14.19
C SER A 365 -96.58 26.93 -14.13
N GLU A 366 -96.19 25.72 -13.74
CA GLU A 366 -97.10 24.59 -13.55
C GLU A 366 -98.09 24.84 -12.42
N LYS A 367 -97.63 25.40 -11.30
CA LYS A 367 -98.49 25.80 -10.18
C LYS A 367 -99.51 26.87 -10.61
N GLN A 368 -99.09 27.86 -11.41
CA GLN A 368 -99.98 28.88 -11.97
C GLN A 368 -101.04 28.27 -12.90
N ARG A 369 -100.62 27.40 -13.82
CA ARG A 369 -101.52 26.71 -14.75
C ARG A 369 -102.51 25.81 -13.99
N SER A 370 -102.05 25.10 -12.97
CA SER A 370 -102.85 24.23 -12.11
C SER A 370 -103.91 25.02 -11.33
N ALA A 371 -103.54 26.18 -10.79
CA ALA A 371 -104.48 27.08 -10.11
C ALA A 371 -105.54 27.65 -11.08
N LEU A 372 -105.11 28.07 -12.27
CA LEU A 372 -106.00 28.59 -13.31
C LEU A 372 -106.95 27.49 -13.84
N GLN A 373 -106.48 26.25 -13.93
CA GLN A 373 -107.31 25.10 -14.29
C GLN A 373 -108.35 24.77 -13.22
N ALA A 374 -108.02 24.93 -11.93
CA ALA A 374 -108.99 24.82 -10.84
C ALA A 374 -110.05 25.93 -10.88
N GLN A 375 -109.65 27.17 -11.17
CA GLN A 375 -110.59 28.29 -11.36
C GLN A 375 -111.51 28.06 -12.58
N TYR A 376 -110.98 27.49 -13.66
CA TYR A 376 -111.77 27.11 -14.82
C TYR A 376 -112.80 26.02 -14.48
N GLN A 377 -112.43 25.02 -13.67
CA GLN A 377 -113.38 24.01 -13.20
C GLN A 377 -114.50 24.62 -12.36
N ASP A 378 -114.17 25.52 -11.42
CA ASP A 378 -115.17 26.23 -10.60
C ASP A 378 -116.11 27.07 -11.47
N ALA A 379 -115.58 27.84 -12.42
CA ALA A 379 -116.38 28.61 -13.37
C ALA A 379 -117.30 27.73 -14.23
N THR A 380 -116.85 26.53 -14.59
CA THR A 380 -117.65 25.55 -15.35
C THR A 380 -118.72 24.90 -14.48
N GLN A 381 -118.42 24.61 -13.21
CA GLN A 381 -119.40 24.10 -12.24
C GLN A 381 -120.50 25.14 -11.97
N GLN A 382 -120.13 26.41 -11.80
CA GLN A 382 -121.09 27.51 -11.68
C GLN A 382 -121.97 27.66 -12.92
N LEU A 383 -121.40 27.40 -14.11
CA LEU A 383 -122.15 27.35 -15.36
C LEU A 383 -123.19 26.23 -15.34
N ASP A 384 -122.80 25.03 -14.89
CA ASP A 384 -123.68 23.88 -14.77
C ASP A 384 -124.81 24.10 -13.76
N ASP A 385 -124.48 24.67 -12.61
CA ASP A 385 -125.45 24.99 -11.57
C ASP A 385 -126.43 26.07 -12.04
N ALA A 386 -125.95 27.10 -12.74
CA ALA A 386 -126.79 28.12 -13.36
C ALA A 386 -127.71 27.53 -14.45
N THR A 387 -127.19 26.63 -15.28
CA THR A 387 -127.98 25.90 -16.29
C THR A 387 -129.05 25.00 -15.64
N LYS A 388 -128.70 24.24 -14.60
CA LYS A 388 -129.64 23.40 -13.82
C LYS A 388 -130.74 24.27 -13.19
N LYS A 389 -130.37 25.41 -12.61
CA LYS A 389 -131.31 26.37 -12.01
C LYS A 389 -132.23 26.99 -13.07
N MET A 390 -131.70 27.36 -14.22
CA MET A 390 -132.49 27.85 -15.36
C MET A 390 -133.50 26.81 -15.85
N ALA A 391 -133.08 25.55 -16.03
CA ALA A 391 -133.97 24.45 -16.41
C ALA A 391 -135.08 24.19 -15.37
N SER A 392 -134.76 24.32 -14.07
CA SER A 392 -135.75 24.18 -13.00
C SER A 392 -136.79 25.31 -12.98
N LEU A 393 -136.37 26.55 -13.30
CA LEU A 393 -137.25 27.72 -13.37
C LEU A 393 -138.15 27.68 -14.61
N MET A 394 -137.65 27.18 -15.74
CA MET A 394 -138.45 26.98 -16.97
C MET A 394 -139.54 25.91 -16.77
N ASN A 395 -139.30 24.89 -15.95
CA ASN A 395 -140.31 23.88 -15.59
C ASN A 395 -141.38 24.39 -14.60
N ALA A 396 -141.20 25.56 -13.98
CA ALA A 396 -142.04 26.03 -12.86
C ALA A 396 -143.21 26.97 -13.26
N GLY A 397 -143.44 27.26 -14.54
CA GLY A 397 -144.57 28.08 -14.99
C GLY A 397 -144.38 29.61 -14.88
N ALA A 398 -145.25 30.35 -15.57
CA ALA A 398 -144.95 31.55 -16.39
C ALA A 398 -144.82 32.94 -15.71
N ASP A 399 -144.16 33.11 -14.55
CA ASP A 399 -144.03 34.45 -13.91
C ASP A 399 -142.62 34.79 -13.37
N LYS A 400 -141.56 34.48 -14.13
CA LYS A 400 -140.15 34.64 -13.68
C LYS A 400 -139.18 35.23 -14.71
N GLU A 401 -139.64 36.08 -15.64
CA GLU A 401 -138.79 36.68 -16.69
C GLU A 401 -137.57 37.45 -16.16
N GLY A 402 -137.71 38.23 -15.08
CA GLY A 402 -136.60 38.98 -14.49
C GLY A 402 -135.47 38.10 -13.89
N ALA A 403 -135.84 36.95 -13.32
CA ALA A 403 -134.87 35.98 -12.79
C ALA A 403 -134.16 35.22 -13.91
N VAL A 404 -134.86 34.92 -15.00
CA VAL A 404 -134.29 34.31 -16.21
C VAL A 404 -133.30 35.26 -16.89
N ALA A 405 -133.63 36.56 -16.97
CA ALA A 405 -132.73 37.58 -17.55
C ALA A 405 -131.43 37.76 -16.73
N GLN A 406 -131.52 37.80 -15.39
CA GLN A 406 -130.34 37.85 -14.52
C GLN A 406 -129.47 36.58 -14.63
N LEU A 407 -130.09 35.40 -14.71
CA LEU A 407 -129.37 34.14 -14.92
C LEU A 407 -128.71 34.09 -16.31
N ASN A 408 -129.36 34.59 -17.36
CA ASN A 408 -128.76 34.71 -18.70
C ASN A 408 -127.55 35.64 -18.72
N LYS A 409 -127.60 36.76 -17.98
CA LYS A 409 -126.45 37.67 -17.83
C LYS A 409 -125.29 36.98 -17.10
N SER A 410 -125.57 36.33 -15.98
CA SER A 410 -124.58 35.54 -15.23
C SER A 410 -123.98 34.41 -16.06
N LEU A 411 -124.80 33.74 -16.88
CA LEU A 411 -124.37 32.67 -17.79
C LEU A 411 -123.39 33.22 -18.85
N THR A 412 -123.71 34.37 -19.46
CA THR A 412 -122.87 35.00 -20.48
C THR A 412 -121.54 35.51 -19.91
N GLU A 413 -121.56 36.08 -18.70
CA GLU A 413 -120.36 36.49 -17.97
C GLU A 413 -119.49 35.29 -17.59
N SER A 414 -120.07 34.20 -17.08
CA SER A 414 -119.34 32.96 -16.78
C SER A 414 -118.77 32.28 -18.03
N GLN A 415 -119.49 32.28 -19.16
CA GLN A 415 -118.98 31.77 -20.45
C GLN A 415 -117.78 32.59 -20.96
N SER A 416 -117.83 33.91 -20.80
CA SER A 416 -116.73 34.80 -21.21
C SER A 416 -115.49 34.61 -20.33
N ARG A 417 -115.68 34.46 -19.02
CA ARG A 417 -114.61 34.12 -18.06
C ARG A 417 -113.98 32.75 -18.34
N ALA A 418 -114.80 31.73 -18.62
CA ALA A 418 -114.31 30.39 -18.96
C ALA A 418 -113.49 30.40 -20.27
N LYS A 419 -113.91 31.16 -21.29
CA LYS A 419 -113.18 31.31 -22.56
C LYS A 419 -111.84 32.02 -22.38
N GLU A 420 -111.79 33.06 -21.56
CA GLU A 420 -110.55 33.78 -21.25
C GLU A 420 -109.58 32.89 -20.43
N MET A 421 -110.09 32.16 -19.44
CA MET A 421 -109.29 31.19 -18.68
C MET A 421 -108.70 30.09 -19.59
N LEU A 422 -109.46 29.56 -20.56
CA LEU A 422 -108.93 28.58 -21.53
C LEU A 422 -107.80 29.14 -22.38
N LYS A 423 -107.91 30.40 -22.81
CA LYS A 423 -106.85 31.07 -23.57
C LYS A 423 -105.59 31.20 -22.72
N GLN A 424 -105.72 31.68 -21.49
CA GLN A 424 -104.61 31.80 -20.54
C GLN A 424 -103.96 30.44 -20.21
N ILE A 425 -104.74 29.36 -20.06
CA ILE A 425 -104.24 27.99 -19.89
C ILE A 425 -103.44 27.54 -21.13
N SER A 426 -103.90 27.86 -22.33
CA SER A 426 -103.21 27.53 -23.59
C SER A 426 -101.90 28.30 -23.76
N ASP A 427 -101.90 29.60 -23.47
CA ASP A 427 -100.71 30.46 -23.57
C ASP A 427 -99.64 30.01 -22.55
N LEU A 428 -100.05 29.70 -21.31
CA LEU A 428 -99.16 29.11 -20.30
C LEU A 428 -98.59 27.75 -20.74
N LYS A 429 -99.38 26.90 -21.41
CA LYS A 429 -98.91 25.62 -21.94
C LYS A 429 -97.85 25.80 -23.04
N GLN A 430 -98.03 26.75 -23.95
CA GLN A 430 -97.03 27.04 -24.98
C GLN A 430 -95.71 27.58 -24.39
N GLU A 431 -95.79 28.44 -23.37
CA GLU A 431 -94.60 28.94 -22.69
C GLU A 431 -93.89 27.81 -21.91
N GLN A 432 -94.63 26.91 -21.26
CA GLN A 432 -94.07 25.70 -20.63
C GLN A 432 -93.35 24.80 -21.65
N ASP A 433 -93.91 24.59 -22.84
CA ASP A 433 -93.27 23.80 -23.90
C ASP A 433 -91.96 24.43 -24.40
N LYS A 434 -91.92 25.77 -24.48
CA LYS A 434 -90.72 26.53 -24.86
C LYS A 434 -89.64 26.42 -23.79
N GLN A 435 -90.02 26.59 -22.51
CA GLN A 435 -89.12 26.43 -21.37
C GLN A 435 -88.60 24.99 -21.27
N ALA A 436 -89.44 23.98 -21.50
CA ALA A 436 -89.05 22.57 -21.51
C ALA A 436 -88.05 22.23 -22.63
N LYS A 437 -88.22 22.80 -23.84
CA LYS A 437 -87.24 22.64 -24.94
C LYS A 437 -85.91 23.31 -24.62
N ALA A 438 -85.92 24.50 -24.02
CA ALA A 438 -84.72 25.20 -23.59
C ALA A 438 -83.98 24.40 -22.49
N LEU A 439 -84.71 23.87 -21.51
CA LEU A 439 -84.17 22.98 -20.47
C LEU A 439 -83.50 21.74 -21.06
N ALA A 440 -84.15 21.06 -22.02
CA ALA A 440 -83.59 19.89 -22.69
C ALA A 440 -82.31 20.22 -23.47
N ALA A 441 -82.25 21.38 -24.13
CA ALA A 441 -81.04 21.84 -24.82
C ALA A 441 -79.88 22.11 -23.85
N THR A 442 -80.16 22.76 -22.71
CA THR A 442 -79.14 23.01 -21.67
C THR A 442 -78.66 21.70 -21.02
N GLN A 443 -79.55 20.74 -20.78
CA GLN A 443 -79.21 19.40 -20.27
C GLN A 443 -78.29 18.62 -21.23
N LYS A 444 -78.57 18.68 -22.53
CA LYS A 444 -77.68 18.09 -23.55
C LYS A 444 -76.29 18.75 -23.54
N SER A 445 -76.26 20.09 -23.51
CA SER A 445 -75.00 20.84 -23.46
C SER A 445 -74.19 20.57 -22.18
N LEU A 446 -74.87 20.31 -21.05
CA LEU A 446 -74.22 19.88 -19.80
C LEU A 446 -73.54 18.51 -19.99
N SER A 447 -74.27 17.53 -20.55
CA SER A 447 -73.73 16.18 -20.80
C SER A 447 -72.50 16.20 -21.72
N ASP A 448 -72.51 17.05 -22.77
CA ASP A 448 -71.35 17.22 -23.65
C ASP A 448 -70.12 17.78 -22.89
N SER A 449 -70.33 18.78 -22.01
CA SER A 449 -69.26 19.33 -21.17
C SER A 449 -68.73 18.31 -20.13
N GLU A 450 -69.61 17.49 -19.55
CA GLU A 450 -69.23 16.41 -18.62
C GLU A 450 -68.38 15.35 -19.32
N LYS A 451 -68.74 14.97 -20.55
CA LYS A 451 -67.93 14.06 -21.37
C LYS A 451 -66.53 14.63 -21.65
N GLN A 452 -66.43 15.90 -22.04
CA GLN A 452 -65.13 16.56 -22.25
C GLN A 452 -64.31 16.59 -20.96
N ARG A 453 -64.95 16.79 -19.79
CA ARG A 453 -64.29 16.74 -18.49
C ARG A 453 -63.74 15.35 -18.17
N ALA A 454 -64.49 14.28 -18.48
CA ALA A 454 -64.05 12.89 -18.30
C ALA A 454 -62.88 12.51 -19.24
N GLU A 455 -62.87 13.00 -20.49
CA GLU A 455 -61.73 12.79 -21.40
C GLU A 455 -60.45 13.46 -20.87
N LEU A 456 -60.57 14.67 -20.32
CA LEU A 456 -59.45 15.36 -19.66
C LEU A 456 -58.99 14.65 -18.38
N GLN A 457 -59.90 14.02 -17.62
CA GLN A 457 -59.55 13.18 -16.48
C GLN A 457 -58.62 12.04 -16.90
N ASN A 458 -59.00 11.32 -17.95
CA ASN A 458 -58.23 10.19 -18.46
C ASN A 458 -56.85 10.65 -18.98
N ALA A 459 -56.80 11.81 -19.64
CA ALA A 459 -55.53 12.42 -20.05
C ALA A 459 -54.63 12.73 -18.84
N SER A 460 -55.18 13.30 -17.76
CA SER A 460 -54.44 13.59 -16.53
C SER A 460 -53.97 12.31 -15.81
N GLN A 461 -54.78 11.26 -15.79
CA GLN A 461 -54.37 9.95 -15.26
C GLN A 461 -53.22 9.34 -16.07
N LYS A 462 -53.24 9.47 -17.40
CA LYS A 462 -52.14 9.03 -18.28
C LYS A 462 -50.84 9.79 -17.98
N THR A 463 -50.91 11.11 -17.80
CA THR A 463 -49.75 11.93 -17.38
C THR A 463 -49.22 11.47 -16.01
N ASN A 464 -50.08 11.12 -15.06
CA ASN A 464 -49.66 10.53 -13.78
C ASN A 464 -48.95 9.19 -13.93
N GLN A 465 -49.42 8.33 -14.83
CA GLN A 465 -48.80 7.04 -15.09
C GLN A 465 -47.39 7.21 -15.68
N GLN A 466 -47.23 8.14 -16.63
CA GLN A 466 -45.92 8.53 -17.16
C GLN A 466 -44.99 9.06 -16.05
N LEU A 467 -45.54 9.74 -15.04
CA LEU A 467 -44.77 10.20 -13.87
C LEU A 467 -44.26 9.05 -13.00
N SER A 468 -45.05 7.98 -12.88
CA SER A 468 -44.65 6.76 -12.17
C SER A 468 -43.44 6.11 -12.83
N ASP A 469 -43.43 6.00 -14.16
CA ASP A 469 -42.29 5.43 -14.90
C ASP A 469 -41.02 6.28 -14.69
N LYS A 470 -41.17 7.60 -14.69
CA LYS A 470 -40.06 8.53 -14.40
C LYS A 470 -39.53 8.42 -12.98
N THR A 471 -40.35 7.99 -12.03
CA THR A 471 -39.92 7.73 -10.66
C THR A 471 -38.92 6.58 -10.61
N THR A 472 -39.18 5.51 -11.35
CA THR A 472 -38.26 4.37 -11.46
C THR A 472 -36.95 4.78 -12.15
N GLU A 473 -37.03 5.56 -13.23
CA GLU A 473 -35.84 6.08 -13.92
C GLU A 473 -34.97 6.99 -13.01
N LEU A 474 -35.61 7.88 -12.22
CA LEU A 474 -34.93 8.74 -11.25
C LEU A 474 -34.26 7.92 -10.13
N ALA A 475 -34.95 6.90 -9.61
CA ALA A 475 -34.39 6.03 -8.58
C ALA A 475 -33.17 5.26 -9.09
N ALA A 476 -33.23 4.73 -10.32
CA ALA A 476 -32.11 4.06 -10.97
C ALA A 476 -30.92 5.01 -11.20
N LEU A 477 -31.18 6.26 -11.62
CA LEU A 477 -30.15 7.29 -11.77
C LEU A 477 -29.49 7.60 -10.42
N GLY A 478 -30.28 7.76 -9.35
CA GLY A 478 -29.77 7.99 -8.00
C GLY A 478 -28.90 6.84 -7.49
N ALA A 479 -29.30 5.60 -7.73
CA ALA A 479 -28.51 4.42 -7.37
C ALA A 479 -27.17 4.37 -8.13
N ASN A 480 -27.18 4.66 -9.43
CA ASN A 480 -25.96 4.72 -10.25
C ASN A 480 -24.99 5.82 -9.78
N LEU A 481 -25.54 6.98 -9.41
CA LEU A 481 -24.74 8.10 -8.92
C LEU A 481 -24.10 7.79 -7.56
N SER A 482 -24.87 7.21 -6.63
CA SER A 482 -24.35 6.77 -5.34
C SER A 482 -23.25 5.69 -5.49
N ALA A 483 -23.44 4.74 -6.40
CA ALA A 483 -22.41 3.74 -6.71
C ALA A 483 -21.13 4.39 -7.29
N SER A 484 -21.29 5.44 -8.11
CA SER A 484 -20.16 6.21 -8.67
C SER A 484 -19.42 6.99 -7.57
N GLU A 485 -20.14 7.63 -6.63
CA GLU A 485 -19.56 8.31 -5.47
C GLU A 485 -18.77 7.39 -4.55
N ALA A 486 -19.28 6.18 -4.30
CA ALA A 486 -18.59 5.16 -3.52
C ALA A 486 -17.26 4.76 -4.17
N LYS A 487 -17.27 4.53 -5.49
CA LYS A 487 -16.05 4.25 -6.27
C LYS A 487 -15.06 5.42 -6.27
N LEU A 488 -15.52 6.65 -6.43
CA LEU A 488 -14.66 7.85 -6.34
C LEU A 488 -13.98 7.95 -4.96
N THR A 489 -14.69 7.62 -3.90
CA THR A 489 -14.14 7.62 -2.53
C THR A 489 -13.11 6.51 -2.34
N GLN A 490 -13.36 5.32 -2.89
CA GLN A 490 -12.40 4.23 -2.88
C GLN A 490 -11.12 4.57 -3.67
N LEU A 491 -11.27 5.22 -4.83
CA LEU A 491 -10.16 5.69 -5.65
C LEU A 491 -9.32 6.74 -4.94
N GLN A 492 -9.95 7.72 -4.27
CA GLN A 492 -9.25 8.71 -3.45
C GLN A 492 -8.36 8.03 -2.42
N LYS A 493 -8.93 7.14 -1.60
CA LYS A 493 -8.18 6.42 -0.56
C LYS A 493 -7.02 5.60 -1.15
N SER A 494 -7.22 5.00 -2.32
CA SER A 494 -6.17 4.26 -3.02
C SER A 494 -5.04 5.17 -3.52
N LEU A 495 -5.37 6.36 -4.04
CA LEU A 495 -4.38 7.33 -4.52
C LEU A 495 -3.59 7.95 -3.37
N ASP A 496 -4.25 8.29 -2.26
CA ASP A 496 -3.59 8.75 -1.04
C ASP A 496 -2.59 7.69 -0.52
N GLY A 497 -3.00 6.42 -0.56
CA GLY A 497 -2.14 5.29 -0.22
C GLY A 497 -0.93 5.14 -1.15
N ASN A 498 -1.10 5.38 -2.45
CA ASN A 498 0.00 5.36 -3.42
C ASN A 498 0.96 6.53 -3.21
N GLN A 499 0.44 7.73 -2.93
CA GLN A 499 1.27 8.90 -2.66
C GLN A 499 2.13 8.69 -1.40
N LYS A 500 1.55 8.11 -0.34
CA LYS A 500 2.33 7.72 0.85
C LYS A 500 3.43 6.71 0.53
N ARG A 501 3.12 5.66 -0.25
CA ARG A 501 4.12 4.67 -0.68
C ARG A 501 5.21 5.31 -1.52
N ALA A 502 4.88 6.27 -2.38
CA ALA A 502 5.86 7.01 -3.17
C ALA A 502 6.84 7.77 -2.25
N LEU A 503 6.35 8.46 -1.22
CA LEU A 503 7.22 9.13 -0.22
C LEU A 503 8.13 8.13 0.51
N ASP A 504 7.57 7.01 0.99
CA ASP A 504 8.35 5.95 1.65
C ASP A 504 9.42 5.36 0.72
N GLN A 505 9.12 5.24 -0.58
CA GLN A 505 10.09 4.79 -1.58
C GLN A 505 11.17 5.84 -1.84
N ASP A 506 10.81 7.11 -1.96
CA ASP A 506 11.78 8.19 -2.18
C ASP A 506 12.81 8.27 -1.04
N GLU A 507 12.37 8.07 0.20
CA GLU A 507 13.27 7.99 1.36
C GLU A 507 14.24 6.80 1.25
N LYS A 508 13.75 5.62 0.85
CA LYS A 508 14.60 4.43 0.65
C LYS A 508 15.59 4.61 -0.51
N VAL A 509 15.15 5.24 -1.60
CA VAL A 509 16.02 5.54 -2.75
C VAL A 509 17.10 6.54 -2.35
N ALA A 510 16.76 7.56 -1.56
CA ALA A 510 17.74 8.50 -1.02
C ALA A 510 18.75 7.82 -0.09
N ALA A 511 18.30 6.90 0.76
CA ALA A 511 19.19 6.12 1.62
C ALA A 511 20.18 5.25 0.80
N LEU A 512 19.69 4.56 -0.24
CA LEU A 512 20.56 3.80 -1.16
C LEU A 512 21.55 4.71 -1.89
N ALA A 513 21.13 5.89 -2.33
CA ALA A 513 22.02 6.86 -2.98
C ALA A 513 23.12 7.36 -2.02
N ALA A 514 22.78 7.64 -0.76
CA ALA A 514 23.75 8.04 0.26
C ALA A 514 24.74 6.91 0.57
N GLU A 515 24.26 5.67 0.68
CA GLU A 515 25.11 4.50 0.87
C GLU A 515 26.07 4.31 -0.31
N ASN A 516 25.61 4.54 -1.55
CA ASN A 516 26.42 4.47 -2.74
C ASN A 516 27.51 5.54 -2.81
N SER A 517 27.24 6.74 -2.29
CA SER A 517 28.25 7.80 -2.18
C SER A 517 29.36 7.42 -1.19
N LEU A 518 29.03 6.77 -0.08
CA LEU A 518 30.02 6.26 0.86
C LEU A 518 30.90 5.16 0.24
N LYS A 519 30.29 4.26 -0.54
CA LYS A 519 31.02 3.21 -1.27
C LYS A 519 31.96 3.79 -2.32
N GLU A 520 31.56 4.85 -3.00
CA GLU A 520 32.38 5.54 -3.99
C GLU A 520 33.66 6.11 -3.38
N LYS A 521 33.54 6.73 -2.19
CA LYS A 521 34.71 7.15 -1.43
C LYS A 521 35.62 5.97 -1.06
N ALA A 522 35.05 4.86 -0.60
CA ALA A 522 35.84 3.68 -0.26
C ALA A 522 36.58 3.07 -1.47
N ILE A 523 35.96 3.09 -2.65
CA ILE A 523 36.59 2.67 -3.91
C ILE A 523 37.74 3.61 -4.27
N ALA A 524 37.52 4.93 -4.20
CA ALA A 524 38.55 5.93 -4.49
C ALA A 524 39.75 5.82 -3.53
N ASP A 525 39.48 5.64 -2.22
CA ASP A 525 40.51 5.44 -1.21
C ASP A 525 41.32 4.16 -1.49
N ALA A 526 40.65 3.07 -1.89
CA ALA A 526 41.32 1.81 -2.26
C ALA A 526 42.17 1.97 -3.53
N GLN A 527 41.69 2.67 -4.55
CA GLN A 527 42.46 2.95 -5.77
C GLN A 527 43.69 3.79 -5.48
N LYS A 528 43.55 4.85 -4.68
CA LYS A 528 44.67 5.68 -4.26
C LYS A 528 45.71 4.85 -3.50
N ALA A 529 45.26 4.02 -2.55
CA ALA A 529 46.16 3.19 -1.77
C ALA A 529 46.86 2.12 -2.63
N LEU A 530 46.22 1.66 -3.70
CA LEU A 530 46.83 0.80 -4.72
C LEU A 530 48.01 1.49 -5.41
N THR A 531 47.80 2.73 -5.88
CA THR A 531 48.85 3.54 -6.51
C THR A 531 50.00 3.84 -5.55
N ASP A 532 49.69 4.16 -4.29
CA ASP A 532 50.69 4.42 -3.26
C ASP A 532 51.54 3.15 -3.00
N ASN A 533 50.91 1.96 -2.95
CA ASN A 533 51.61 0.68 -2.82
C ASN A 533 52.49 0.36 -4.03
N GLU A 534 52.02 0.62 -5.25
CA GLU A 534 52.83 0.42 -6.46
C GLU A 534 54.08 1.31 -6.45
N ASN A 535 53.92 2.58 -6.07
CA ASN A 535 55.04 3.52 -5.94
C ASN A 535 56.05 3.06 -4.88
N GLN A 536 55.58 2.69 -3.69
CA GLN A 536 56.45 2.17 -2.62
C GLN A 536 57.20 0.90 -3.05
N ARG A 537 56.53 -0.02 -3.76
CA ARG A 537 57.17 -1.23 -4.29
C ARG A 537 58.24 -0.88 -5.34
N ASN A 538 57.95 0.05 -6.24
CA ASN A 538 58.92 0.48 -7.27
C ASN A 538 60.15 1.14 -6.62
N GLU A 539 59.96 1.95 -5.58
CA GLU A 539 61.07 2.51 -4.79
C GLU A 539 61.88 1.42 -4.08
N LEU A 540 61.23 0.44 -3.45
CA LEU A 540 61.91 -0.70 -2.82
C LEU A 540 62.70 -1.52 -3.82
N LYS A 541 62.13 -1.76 -5.01
CA LYS A 541 62.83 -2.45 -6.10
C LYS A 541 64.08 -1.69 -6.52
N LYS A 542 63.99 -0.36 -6.69
CA LYS A 542 65.16 0.45 -7.02
C LYS A 542 66.24 0.41 -5.93
N LYS A 543 65.84 0.53 -4.66
CA LYS A 543 66.76 0.38 -3.51
C LYS A 543 67.41 -1.00 -3.48
N TRP A 544 66.68 -2.03 -3.90
CA TRP A 544 67.21 -3.38 -4.06
C TRP A 544 68.23 -3.46 -5.20
N ASP A 545 67.92 -2.92 -6.39
CA ASP A 545 68.85 -2.89 -7.53
C ASP A 545 70.18 -2.21 -7.12
N ASP A 546 70.09 -1.09 -6.40
CA ASP A 546 71.24 -0.36 -5.87
C ASP A 546 72.04 -1.17 -4.83
N ALA A 547 71.34 -1.88 -3.94
CA ALA A 547 71.97 -2.72 -2.92
C ALA A 547 72.66 -3.95 -3.53
N SER A 548 72.02 -4.59 -4.52
CA SER A 548 72.55 -5.74 -5.26
C SER A 548 73.79 -5.36 -6.06
N SER A 549 73.77 -4.22 -6.74
CA SER A 549 74.93 -3.72 -7.50
C SER A 549 76.16 -3.47 -6.59
N LYS A 550 75.94 -2.84 -5.42
CA LYS A 550 77.01 -2.67 -4.42
C LYS A 550 77.54 -4.00 -3.90
N LEU A 551 76.68 -5.02 -3.85
CA LEU A 551 77.07 -6.36 -3.42
C LEU A 551 77.99 -7.03 -4.44
N ASP A 552 77.63 -6.98 -5.72
CA ASP A 552 78.45 -7.52 -6.81
C ASP A 552 79.84 -6.87 -6.83
N ASP A 553 79.91 -5.56 -6.56
CA ASP A 553 81.18 -4.85 -6.47
C ASP A 553 82.01 -5.29 -5.26
N GLN A 554 81.38 -5.60 -4.13
CA GLN A 554 82.05 -6.20 -2.96
C GLN A 554 82.55 -7.62 -3.26
N ASP A 555 81.78 -8.44 -3.97
CA ASP A 555 82.19 -9.80 -4.36
C ASP A 555 83.37 -9.78 -5.36
N LYS A 556 83.41 -8.80 -6.28
CA LYS A 556 84.57 -8.56 -7.15
C LYS A 556 85.81 -8.16 -6.34
N GLN A 557 85.68 -7.30 -5.32
CA GLN A 557 86.78 -6.94 -4.41
C GLN A 557 87.27 -8.15 -3.59
N LEU A 558 86.36 -9.04 -3.19
CA LEU A 558 86.69 -10.29 -2.52
C LEU A 558 87.47 -11.25 -3.44
N ALA A 559 87.10 -11.33 -4.71
CA ALA A 559 87.79 -12.14 -5.69
C ALA A 559 89.21 -11.65 -5.98
N SER A 560 89.45 -10.33 -6.00
CA SER A 560 90.79 -9.77 -6.17
C SER A 560 91.70 -10.03 -4.97
N LEU A 561 91.21 -9.90 -3.74
CA LEU A 561 91.94 -10.22 -2.51
C LEU A 561 92.38 -11.70 -2.44
N ARG A 562 91.56 -12.63 -2.97
CA ARG A 562 91.93 -14.06 -3.07
C ARG A 562 93.07 -14.32 -4.04
N SER A 563 93.17 -13.55 -5.13
CA SER A 563 94.25 -13.67 -6.11
C SER A 563 95.59 -13.28 -5.48
N GLU A 564 95.60 -12.24 -4.64
CA GLU A 564 96.81 -11.75 -3.96
C GLU A 564 97.32 -12.68 -2.85
N LEU A 565 96.42 -13.38 -2.12
CA LEU A 565 96.79 -14.29 -1.02
C LEU A 565 97.57 -15.54 -1.49
N LYS A 566 97.37 -15.98 -2.74
CA LYS A 566 98.01 -17.18 -3.31
C LYS A 566 99.50 -16.98 -3.66
N ALA A 567 99.99 -15.74 -3.67
CA ALA A 567 101.34 -15.39 -4.10
C ALA A 567 102.41 -15.37 -2.98
N ALA A 568 102.05 -15.54 -1.71
CA ALA A 568 102.89 -15.11 -0.57
C ALA A 568 103.53 -16.21 0.32
N SER A 569 103.70 -17.47 -0.13
CA SER A 569 104.27 -18.55 0.72
C SER A 569 105.37 -19.39 0.06
N THR A 570 106.66 -19.00 0.21
CA THR A 570 107.84 -19.91 0.20
C THR A 570 109.06 -19.26 0.90
N GLY A 571 109.86 -20.02 1.69
CA GLY A 571 111.20 -19.57 2.12
C GLY A 571 111.98 -20.40 3.17
N ALA A 572 112.84 -21.34 2.71
CA ALA A 572 114.21 -21.66 3.19
C ALA A 572 114.85 -22.73 2.26
N PRO A 573 116.15 -22.68 1.90
CA PRO A 573 116.73 -23.53 0.85
C PRO A 573 117.09 -24.96 1.32
N THR A 574 116.88 -25.93 0.43
CA THR A 574 117.13 -27.37 0.64
C THR A 574 118.64 -27.70 0.61
N PRO A 575 119.17 -28.54 1.52
CA PRO A 575 120.59 -28.98 1.49
C PRO A 575 120.94 -29.68 0.16
N GLN A 576 122.05 -29.31 -0.49
CA GLN A 576 122.40 -29.86 -1.82
C GLN A 576 123.74 -30.60 -1.91
N THR A 577 124.75 -30.27 -1.10
CA THR A 577 126.04 -31.00 -1.13
C THR A 577 126.08 -32.14 -0.11
N LYS A 578 127.03 -33.08 -0.27
CA LYS A 578 127.23 -34.17 0.70
C LYS A 578 127.59 -33.63 2.08
N GLU A 579 128.39 -32.58 2.15
CA GLU A 579 128.66 -31.86 3.40
C GLU A 579 127.41 -31.18 3.96
N ASP A 580 126.57 -30.52 3.15
CA ASP A 580 125.33 -29.88 3.61
C ASP A 580 124.33 -30.90 4.16
N VAL A 581 124.18 -32.04 3.50
CA VAL A 581 123.29 -33.12 3.95
C VAL A 581 123.80 -33.72 5.25
N ARG A 582 125.12 -33.91 5.43
CA ARG A 582 125.70 -34.38 6.70
C ARG A 582 125.49 -33.38 7.82
N ALA A 583 125.75 -32.09 7.57
CA ALA A 583 125.56 -31.02 8.54
C ALA A 583 124.07 -30.87 8.92
N TYR A 584 123.18 -30.89 7.94
CA TYR A 584 121.73 -30.86 8.15
C TYR A 584 121.23 -32.09 8.90
N SER A 585 121.75 -33.28 8.60
CA SER A 585 121.38 -34.53 9.30
C SER A 585 121.82 -34.52 10.76
N LEU A 586 123.02 -33.98 11.07
CA LEU A 586 123.49 -33.81 12.44
C LEU A 586 122.65 -32.78 13.21
N GLY A 587 122.30 -31.66 12.57
CA GLY A 587 121.39 -30.66 13.12
C GLY A 587 119.97 -31.21 13.35
N ALA A 588 119.45 -32.03 12.44
CA ALA A 588 118.16 -32.70 12.58
C ALA A 588 118.18 -33.76 13.70
N PHE A 589 119.28 -34.51 13.84
CA PHE A 589 119.48 -35.47 14.93
C PHE A 589 119.46 -34.79 16.31
N TRP A 590 120.21 -33.69 16.49
CA TRP A 590 120.13 -32.90 17.72
C TRP A 590 118.78 -32.22 17.91
N GLY A 591 118.15 -31.76 16.81
CA GLY A 591 116.78 -31.24 16.84
C GLY A 591 115.76 -32.26 17.34
N GLN A 592 115.92 -33.53 16.99
CA GLN A 592 115.08 -34.63 17.48
C GLN A 592 115.26 -34.88 18.99
N GLU A 593 116.50 -34.83 19.49
CA GLU A 593 116.80 -34.99 20.93
C GLU A 593 116.23 -33.83 21.76
N VAL A 594 116.39 -32.60 21.26
CA VAL A 594 115.79 -31.39 21.85
C VAL A 594 114.27 -31.48 21.82
N LEU A 595 113.67 -31.90 20.70
CA LEU A 595 112.21 -32.05 20.59
C LEU A 595 111.67 -33.14 21.52
N SER A 596 112.40 -34.25 21.69
CA SER A 596 112.05 -35.32 22.64
C SER A 596 112.05 -34.79 24.08
N SER A 597 113.06 -34.01 24.45
CA SER A 597 113.16 -33.36 25.77
C SER A 597 112.04 -32.34 25.99
N LEU A 598 111.73 -31.52 24.98
CA LEU A 598 110.62 -30.56 25.05
C LEU A 598 109.25 -31.23 25.16
N ASN A 599 109.01 -32.30 24.39
CA ASN A 599 107.75 -33.05 24.49
C ASN A 599 107.59 -33.74 25.86
N LYS A 600 108.70 -34.21 26.46
CA LYS A 600 108.70 -34.77 27.82
C LYS A 600 108.35 -33.70 28.87
N MET A 601 108.95 -32.51 28.76
CA MET A 601 108.63 -31.37 29.63
C MET A 601 107.19 -30.85 29.43
N GLU A 602 106.70 -30.85 28.18
CA GLU A 602 105.32 -30.47 27.83
C GLU A 602 104.29 -31.46 28.40
N ALA A 603 104.64 -32.76 28.45
CA ALA A 603 103.84 -33.80 29.12
C ALA A 603 103.81 -33.65 30.66
N GLU A 604 104.83 -33.01 31.23
CA GLU A 604 104.97 -32.70 32.66
C GLU A 604 104.41 -31.29 33.01
N GLY A 605 103.76 -30.60 32.06
CA GLY A 605 103.02 -29.35 32.28
C GLY A 605 103.80 -28.06 31.99
N LEU A 606 105.04 -28.14 31.52
CA LEU A 606 105.87 -26.99 31.18
C LEU A 606 105.91 -26.74 29.67
N THR A 607 105.22 -25.69 29.21
CA THR A 607 105.18 -25.32 27.79
C THR A 607 106.28 -24.30 27.45
N LEU A 608 107.35 -24.76 26.82
CA LEU A 608 108.43 -23.89 26.33
C LEU A 608 108.22 -23.51 24.85
N SER A 609 108.54 -22.28 24.48
CA SER A 609 108.42 -21.82 23.08
C SER A 609 109.45 -22.51 22.20
N ARG A 610 108.98 -23.40 21.32
CA ARG A 610 109.82 -24.13 20.35
C ARG A 610 110.63 -23.17 19.47
N GLN A 611 110.08 -22.01 19.13
CA GLN A 611 110.77 -20.98 18.35
C GLN A 611 111.94 -20.34 19.12
N HIS A 612 111.78 -20.08 20.42
CA HIS A 612 112.85 -19.53 21.25
C HIS A 612 113.92 -20.57 21.57
N VAL A 613 113.55 -21.85 21.74
CA VAL A 613 114.51 -22.95 21.91
C VAL A 613 115.32 -23.14 20.62
N ALA A 614 114.67 -23.14 19.45
CA ALA A 614 115.35 -23.20 18.17
C ALA A 614 116.30 -22.01 17.96
N SER A 615 115.87 -20.79 18.33
CA SER A 615 116.76 -19.61 18.31
C SER A 615 117.93 -19.76 19.28
N GLY A 616 117.71 -20.29 20.49
CA GLY A 616 118.77 -20.50 21.48
C GLY A 616 119.84 -21.49 21.02
N VAL A 617 119.43 -22.58 20.36
CA VAL A 617 120.35 -23.56 19.75
C VAL A 617 121.11 -22.94 18.58
N ALA A 618 120.42 -22.22 17.68
CA ALA A 618 121.04 -21.55 16.54
C ALA A 618 122.06 -20.47 16.99
N ASP A 619 121.72 -19.70 18.03
CA ASP A 619 122.58 -18.66 18.59
C ASP A 619 123.77 -19.26 19.37
N PHE A 620 123.59 -20.42 20.02
CA PHE A 620 124.66 -21.19 20.69
C PHE A 620 125.72 -21.66 19.70
N LEU A 621 125.30 -22.24 18.57
CA LEU A 621 126.20 -22.70 17.51
C LEU A 621 127.01 -21.57 16.88
N GLN A 622 126.47 -20.34 16.92
CA GLN A 622 127.13 -19.14 16.41
C GLN A 622 127.90 -18.36 17.49
N GLY A 623 127.81 -18.77 18.77
CA GLY A 623 128.42 -18.07 19.90
C GLY A 623 127.81 -16.68 20.21
N LYS A 624 126.58 -16.41 19.77
CA LYS A 624 125.92 -15.08 19.83
C LYS A 624 124.68 -15.08 20.73
N PHE A 625 124.86 -15.35 22.03
CA PHE A 625 123.75 -15.39 22.97
C PHE A 625 123.04 -14.03 23.14
N LYS A 626 121.71 -14.05 23.13
CA LYS A 626 120.86 -12.87 23.35
C LYS A 626 120.60 -12.55 24.84
N ILE A 627 121.05 -13.41 25.75
CA ILE A 627 120.97 -13.24 27.22
C ILE A 627 122.30 -13.61 27.88
N SER A 628 122.62 -13.03 29.05
CA SER A 628 123.88 -13.30 29.76
C SER A 628 123.93 -14.72 30.36
N LYS A 629 125.14 -15.23 30.58
CA LYS A 629 125.35 -16.57 31.17
C LYS A 629 124.78 -16.67 32.58
N GLU A 630 124.86 -15.61 33.39
CA GLU A 630 124.31 -15.59 34.76
C GLU A 630 122.78 -15.71 34.74
N LYS A 631 122.12 -15.00 33.81
CA LYS A 631 120.65 -15.02 33.67
C LYS A 631 120.15 -16.37 33.18
N MET A 632 120.92 -17.04 32.32
CA MET A 632 120.60 -18.38 31.81
C MET A 632 120.67 -19.44 32.92
N VAL A 633 121.70 -19.40 33.78
CA VAL A 633 121.84 -20.31 34.94
C VAL A 633 120.73 -20.07 35.98
N ALA A 634 120.38 -18.80 36.23
CA ALA A 634 119.30 -18.46 37.16
C ALA A 634 117.94 -18.99 36.69
N SER A 635 117.57 -18.78 35.42
CA SER A 635 116.28 -19.25 34.87
C SER A 635 116.17 -20.78 34.80
N LEU A 636 117.27 -21.50 34.56
CA LEU A 636 117.25 -22.97 34.56
C LEU A 636 117.06 -23.54 35.97
N LYS A 637 117.61 -22.88 37.00
CA LYS A 637 117.44 -23.27 38.40
C LYS A 637 116.01 -23.05 38.91
N GLU A 638 115.37 -21.96 38.47
CA GLU A 638 113.95 -21.70 38.76
C GLU A 638 113.04 -22.76 38.13
N MET A 639 113.31 -23.13 36.87
CA MET A 639 112.55 -24.15 36.14
C MET A 639 112.64 -25.54 36.81
N ASP A 640 113.81 -25.94 37.32
CA ASP A 640 114.02 -27.22 38.02
C ASP A 640 113.22 -27.31 39.34
N THR A 641 112.97 -26.15 39.95
CA THR A 641 112.15 -26.02 41.16
C THR A 641 110.64 -26.12 40.83
N GLU A 642 110.24 -25.68 39.64
CA GLU A 642 108.85 -25.68 39.14
C GLU A 642 108.39 -27.09 38.69
N VAL A 643 109.29 -27.90 38.12
CA VAL A 643 109.04 -29.30 37.70
C VAL A 643 108.73 -30.24 38.88
N SER A 644 109.24 -29.95 40.08
CA SER A 644 109.24 -30.88 41.22
C SER A 644 107.93 -30.90 42.05
N THR A 645 106.88 -30.15 41.69
CA THR A 645 105.70 -29.94 42.56
C THR A 645 104.34 -30.41 42.06
N HIS A 646 104.20 -31.03 40.87
CA HIS A 646 102.90 -31.52 40.40
C HIS A 646 102.93 -32.86 39.63
N PRO A 647 102.43 -33.97 40.21
CA PRO A 647 102.05 -35.19 39.49
C PRO A 647 100.68 -35.02 38.82
N THR A 648 100.58 -35.53 37.59
CA THR A 648 99.41 -35.57 36.71
C THR A 648 98.55 -36.82 36.90
N GLU A 649 97.22 -36.69 36.81
CA GLU A 649 96.18 -37.70 36.47
C GLU A 649 94.80 -37.01 36.63
N ALA A 650 93.70 -37.18 35.89
CA ALA A 650 93.36 -37.95 34.70
C ALA A 650 92.03 -37.39 34.12
N LYS A 651 91.90 -37.37 32.79
CA LYS A 651 90.61 -37.20 32.08
C LYS A 651 89.83 -38.53 32.13
N LYS A 652 88.77 -38.60 32.95
CA LYS A 652 87.61 -39.49 32.81
C LYS A 652 86.56 -39.16 33.88
N GLU A 653 85.82 -38.05 33.72
CA GLU A 653 84.58 -37.73 34.46
C GLU A 653 84.18 -36.26 34.19
N VAL A 654 83.36 -35.93 33.18
CA VAL A 654 82.82 -34.55 33.08
C VAL A 654 81.38 -34.44 32.55
N SER A 655 80.77 -35.46 31.93
CA SER A 655 79.40 -35.29 31.39
C SER A 655 78.25 -35.59 32.38
N ASN A 656 78.47 -36.38 33.43
CA ASN A 656 77.46 -36.58 34.49
C ASN A 656 77.51 -35.49 35.58
N ASP A 657 78.70 -34.99 35.94
CA ASP A 657 78.85 -34.03 37.04
C ASP A 657 78.30 -32.64 36.73
N LYS A 658 78.43 -32.13 35.50
CA LYS A 658 77.93 -30.80 35.15
C LYS A 658 76.40 -30.74 35.10
N GLY A 659 75.75 -31.78 34.58
CA GLY A 659 74.28 -31.90 34.56
C GLY A 659 73.72 -32.08 35.98
N GLN A 660 74.30 -33.00 36.76
CA GLN A 660 73.87 -33.27 38.13
C GLN A 660 74.15 -32.07 39.07
N ASN A 661 75.28 -31.37 38.91
CA ASN A 661 75.56 -30.13 39.66
C ASN A 661 74.63 -29.01 39.24
N TYR A 662 74.28 -28.86 37.96
CA TYR A 662 73.31 -27.86 37.53
C TYR A 662 71.92 -28.16 38.11
N MET A 663 71.49 -29.42 38.10
CA MET A 663 70.21 -29.84 38.68
C MET A 663 70.19 -29.63 40.20
N THR A 664 71.28 -29.95 40.91
CA THR A 664 71.43 -29.70 42.36
C THR A 664 71.42 -28.20 42.65
N THR A 665 72.15 -27.40 41.88
CA THR A 665 72.21 -25.95 42.05
C THR A 665 70.86 -25.30 41.74
N PHE A 666 70.19 -25.71 40.66
CA PHE A 666 68.87 -25.23 40.29
C PHE A 666 67.82 -25.59 41.36
N SER A 667 67.88 -26.80 41.93
CA SER A 667 66.96 -27.23 43.00
C SER A 667 67.07 -26.37 44.28
N LYS A 668 68.23 -25.76 44.52
CA LYS A 668 68.48 -24.85 45.65
C LYS A 668 68.08 -23.39 45.37
N GLN A 669 67.75 -23.04 44.13
CA GLN A 669 67.34 -21.68 43.80
C GLN A 669 65.96 -21.36 44.39
N PRO A 670 65.73 -20.11 44.86
CA PRO A 670 64.43 -19.69 45.37
C PRO A 670 63.31 -19.94 44.35
N GLY A 671 62.26 -20.64 44.77
CA GLY A 671 61.10 -20.98 43.94
C GLY A 671 61.25 -22.22 43.05
N ALA A 672 62.41 -22.89 43.07
CA ALA A 672 62.60 -24.17 42.40
C ALA A 672 61.86 -25.30 43.15
N LYS A 673 61.19 -26.18 42.40
CA LYS A 673 60.43 -27.33 42.92
C LYS A 673 60.66 -28.54 42.05
N LYS A 674 60.65 -29.73 42.65
CA LYS A 674 60.67 -31.01 41.92
C LYS A 674 59.24 -31.38 41.51
N ALA A 675 59.02 -31.73 40.24
CA ALA A 675 57.75 -32.24 39.75
C ALA A 675 57.64 -33.75 39.97
N GLU A 676 56.41 -34.28 39.97
CA GLU A 676 56.13 -35.71 40.15
C GLU A 676 56.84 -36.59 39.10
N MET A 677 56.98 -36.10 37.86
CA MET A 677 57.70 -36.83 36.81
C MET A 677 59.23 -36.79 36.94
N GLY A 678 59.79 -36.08 37.92
CA GLY A 678 61.23 -36.12 38.25
C GLY A 678 62.07 -34.93 37.79
N TYR A 679 61.56 -34.06 36.92
CA TYR A 679 62.23 -32.82 36.52
C TYR A 679 62.09 -31.71 37.59
N TYR A 680 62.98 -30.72 37.58
CA TYR A 680 62.88 -29.53 38.44
C TYR A 680 62.36 -28.34 37.65
N TYR A 681 61.57 -27.47 38.28
CA TYR A 681 61.07 -26.26 37.63
C TYR A 681 60.99 -25.08 38.57
N ARG A 682 61.05 -23.88 38.00
CA ARG A 682 60.77 -22.61 38.67
C ARG A 682 59.85 -21.79 37.79
N VAL A 683 58.73 -21.35 38.36
CA VAL A 683 57.83 -20.39 37.70
C VAL A 683 58.49 -19.02 37.78
N MET A 684 58.86 -18.47 36.62
CA MET A 684 59.50 -17.16 36.50
C MET A 684 58.45 -16.05 36.56
N GLU A 685 57.33 -16.26 35.84
CA GLU A 685 56.17 -15.38 35.84
C GLU A 685 54.94 -16.26 35.97
N LYS A 686 54.17 -16.08 37.04
CA LYS A 686 53.02 -16.95 37.30
C LYS A 686 51.95 -16.83 36.22
N GLY A 687 51.79 -15.64 35.62
CA GLY A 687 50.67 -15.33 34.73
C GLY A 687 49.35 -15.10 35.49
N LYS A 688 48.27 -14.81 34.77
CA LYS A 688 46.92 -14.57 35.33
C LYS A 688 45.86 -15.42 34.62
N GLY A 689 44.98 -16.04 35.39
CA GLY A 689 43.91 -16.91 34.89
C GLY A 689 44.34 -18.37 34.72
N LYS A 690 43.48 -19.31 35.11
CA LYS A 690 43.80 -20.75 35.06
C LYS A 690 43.87 -21.24 33.61
N ILE A 691 44.81 -22.15 33.32
CA ILE A 691 44.84 -22.95 32.10
C ILE A 691 44.09 -24.26 32.38
N ASN A 692 43.11 -24.60 31.56
CA ASN A 692 42.32 -25.83 31.67
C ASN A 692 42.86 -26.90 30.71
N LYS A 693 42.61 -28.18 31.03
CA LYS A 693 43.05 -29.33 30.21
C LYS A 693 42.52 -29.32 28.77
N THR A 694 41.40 -28.65 28.54
CA THR A 694 40.73 -28.53 27.23
C THR A 694 41.14 -27.29 26.44
N ASP A 695 41.99 -26.41 27.01
CA ASP A 695 42.37 -25.18 26.34
C ASP A 695 43.35 -25.44 25.19
N THR A 696 43.24 -24.63 24.13
CA THR A 696 44.27 -24.53 23.08
C THR A 696 45.31 -23.50 23.51
N VAL A 697 46.56 -23.92 23.66
CA VAL A 697 47.63 -23.10 24.22
C VAL A 697 48.66 -22.78 23.14
N ALA A 698 48.98 -21.50 23.00
CA ALA A 698 50.11 -21.02 22.21
C ALA A 698 51.32 -20.83 23.13
N ILE A 699 52.40 -21.55 22.89
CA ILE A 699 53.66 -21.42 23.65
C ILE A 699 54.83 -21.05 22.76
N VAL A 700 55.83 -20.42 23.36
CA VAL A 700 57.19 -20.36 22.82
C VAL A 700 58.11 -21.10 23.78
N VAL A 701 59.05 -21.86 23.22
CA VAL A 701 60.02 -22.67 23.99
C VAL A 701 61.43 -22.27 23.59
N LYS A 702 62.29 -22.10 24.59
CA LYS A 702 63.74 -22.02 24.42
C LYS A 702 64.39 -23.22 25.11
N GLU A 703 65.18 -23.96 24.36
CA GLU A 703 65.84 -25.21 24.76
C GLU A 703 67.35 -24.97 24.82
N SER A 704 67.99 -25.43 25.88
CA SER A 704 69.43 -25.28 26.09
C SER A 704 70.01 -26.45 26.88
N LEU A 705 71.32 -26.68 26.75
CA LEU A 705 72.04 -27.61 27.61
C LEU A 705 72.29 -26.97 28.98
N ALA A 706 72.47 -27.78 30.04
CA ALA A 706 72.86 -27.28 31.37
C ALA A 706 74.13 -26.40 31.35
N GLY A 707 74.98 -26.52 30.32
CA GLY A 707 76.14 -25.65 30.07
C GLY A 707 75.83 -24.30 29.41
N GLY A 708 74.56 -23.95 29.17
CA GLY A 708 74.12 -22.66 28.62
C GLY A 708 74.08 -22.58 27.08
N LYS A 709 74.53 -23.60 26.34
CA LYS A 709 74.40 -23.67 24.87
C LYS A 709 72.91 -23.77 24.52
N VAL A 710 72.37 -22.73 23.89
CA VAL A 710 70.99 -22.71 23.37
C VAL A 710 70.93 -23.58 22.12
N VAL A 711 70.09 -24.61 22.15
CA VAL A 711 69.87 -25.54 21.04
C VAL A 711 68.77 -25.03 20.13
N LYS A 712 67.71 -24.45 20.70
CA LYS A 712 66.57 -23.93 19.94
C LYS A 712 65.88 -22.80 20.70
N ASP A 713 65.49 -21.72 20.02
CA ASP A 713 64.78 -20.60 20.65
C ASP A 713 63.63 -20.12 19.76
N MET A 714 62.42 -20.59 20.06
CA MET A 714 61.23 -20.27 19.25
C MET A 714 60.87 -18.78 19.31
N SER A 715 61.20 -18.09 20.40
CA SER A 715 60.92 -16.66 20.56
C SER A 715 61.74 -15.82 19.58
N LYS A 716 63.03 -16.15 19.40
CA LYS A 716 63.91 -15.51 18.42
C LYS A 716 63.55 -15.86 16.97
N MET A 717 62.93 -17.01 16.77
CA MET A 717 62.44 -17.44 15.46
C MET A 717 61.06 -16.86 15.11
N GLY A 718 60.41 -16.13 16.02
CA GLY A 718 59.05 -15.62 15.84
C GLY A 718 58.01 -16.74 15.67
N LYS A 719 58.32 -17.96 16.10
CA LYS A 719 57.44 -19.13 15.97
C LYS A 719 56.78 -19.39 17.33
N ALA A 720 55.48 -19.62 17.33
CA ALA A 720 54.76 -20.14 18.50
C ALA A 720 54.13 -21.49 18.13
N LEU A 721 54.19 -22.44 19.06
CA LEU A 721 53.52 -23.72 18.92
C LEU A 721 52.13 -23.62 19.53
N VAL A 722 51.10 -23.78 18.70
CA VAL A 722 49.69 -23.70 19.12
C VAL A 722 49.06 -25.08 18.97
N LEU A 723 48.74 -25.70 20.10
CA LEU A 723 48.09 -27.02 20.14
C LEU A 723 47.07 -27.05 21.28
N PRO A 724 46.01 -27.88 21.19
CA PRO A 724 45.23 -28.29 22.35
C PRO A 724 46.15 -28.86 23.44
N LEU A 725 45.91 -28.55 24.71
CA LEU A 725 46.84 -28.88 25.78
C LEU A 725 47.12 -30.39 25.89
N ASP A 726 46.13 -31.23 25.61
CA ASP A 726 46.23 -32.69 25.60
C ASP A 726 47.10 -33.26 24.46
N LYS A 727 47.49 -32.44 23.48
CA LYS A 727 48.35 -32.84 22.35
C LYS A 727 49.84 -32.51 22.55
N PHE A 728 50.21 -31.77 23.60
CA PHE A 728 51.62 -31.59 23.94
C PHE A 728 52.24 -32.88 24.52
N PRO A 729 53.56 -33.09 24.44
CA PRO A 729 54.21 -34.20 25.14
C PRO A 729 53.95 -34.14 26.66
N PRO A 730 53.81 -35.29 27.38
CA PRO A 730 53.44 -35.31 28.80
C PRO A 730 54.30 -34.40 29.68
N LEU A 731 55.61 -34.34 29.42
CA LEU A 731 56.56 -33.43 30.08
C LEU A 731 56.12 -31.96 29.99
N PHE A 732 55.79 -31.49 28.79
CA PHE A 732 55.36 -30.12 28.54
C PHE A 732 53.94 -29.86 29.08
N GLN A 733 53.02 -30.82 28.99
CA GLN A 733 51.69 -30.70 29.61
C GLN A 733 51.81 -30.44 31.11
N SER A 734 52.65 -31.23 31.79
CA SER A 734 52.88 -31.08 33.22
C SER A 734 53.43 -29.72 33.57
N ALA A 735 54.37 -29.19 32.78
CA ALA A 735 55.02 -27.90 33.02
C ALA A 735 54.07 -26.71 32.77
N ILE A 736 53.31 -26.73 31.66
CA ILE A 736 52.33 -25.69 31.32
C ILE A 736 51.25 -25.59 32.40
N MET A 737 50.78 -26.73 32.92
CA MET A 737 49.77 -26.78 33.99
C MET A 737 50.28 -26.28 35.36
N LYS A 738 51.57 -25.99 35.53
CA LYS A 738 52.09 -25.32 36.74
C LYS A 738 52.02 -23.78 36.64
N MET A 739 51.61 -23.23 35.50
CA MET A 739 51.49 -21.80 35.24
C MET A 739 50.03 -21.39 34.98
N ASN A 740 49.78 -20.09 35.04
CA ASN A 740 48.56 -19.47 34.54
C ASN A 740 48.75 -18.97 33.10
N LYS A 741 47.66 -18.48 32.47
CA LYS A 741 47.73 -17.85 31.15
C LYS A 741 48.75 -16.73 31.16
N LEU A 742 49.50 -16.61 30.06
CA LEU A 742 50.62 -15.68 29.92
C LEU A 742 51.79 -15.90 30.90
N GLY A 743 51.85 -17.05 31.57
CA GLY A 743 52.95 -17.40 32.47
C GLY A 743 54.21 -17.83 31.74
N ARG A 744 55.34 -17.75 32.45
CA ARG A 744 56.67 -18.21 32.02
C ARG A 744 57.30 -19.08 33.10
N LEU A 745 57.88 -20.21 32.70
CA LEU A 745 58.52 -21.19 33.58
C LEU A 745 59.82 -21.67 32.95
N GLN A 746 60.80 -21.91 33.81
CA GLN A 746 62.03 -22.59 33.45
C GLN A 746 62.04 -23.97 34.10
N MET A 747 62.39 -25.02 33.35
CA MET A 747 62.54 -26.38 33.87
C MET A 747 63.86 -27.02 33.44
N VAL A 748 64.41 -27.83 34.33
CA VAL A 748 65.63 -28.62 34.16
C VAL A 748 65.22 -30.08 34.15
N VAL A 749 65.52 -30.74 33.04
CA VAL A 749 65.02 -32.07 32.69
C VAL A 749 66.22 -33.02 32.61
N PRO A 750 66.25 -34.08 33.44
CA PRO A 750 67.32 -35.06 33.42
C PRO A 750 67.30 -35.88 32.12
N PRO A 751 68.42 -36.50 31.71
CA PRO A 751 68.56 -37.11 30.41
C PRO A 751 67.51 -38.19 30.11
N GLU A 752 67.06 -38.95 31.12
CA GLU A 752 66.07 -40.02 31.00
C GLU A 752 64.68 -39.51 30.58
N LEU A 753 64.40 -38.22 30.77
CA LEU A 753 63.17 -37.55 30.36
C LEU A 753 63.34 -36.65 29.13
N ALA A 754 64.55 -36.62 28.55
CA ALA A 754 64.90 -35.80 27.39
C ALA A 754 65.38 -36.69 26.21
N TYR A 755 66.69 -36.70 25.91
CA TYR A 755 67.28 -37.40 24.76
C TYR A 755 68.08 -38.66 25.14
N GLY A 756 68.10 -39.04 26.42
CA GLY A 756 68.67 -40.29 26.91
C GLY A 756 70.18 -40.48 26.67
N GLU A 757 70.61 -41.74 26.74
CA GLU A 757 72.01 -42.14 26.54
C GLU A 757 72.51 -41.92 25.11
N GLU A 758 71.61 -41.87 24.13
CA GLU A 758 71.97 -41.68 22.72
C GLU A 758 72.22 -40.20 22.37
N GLY A 759 71.52 -39.26 23.03
CA GLY A 759 71.55 -37.84 22.67
C GLY A 759 70.91 -37.56 21.30
N SER A 760 71.23 -36.40 20.71
CA SER A 760 70.81 -36.01 19.36
C SER A 760 71.95 -35.23 18.69
N ALA A 761 72.82 -35.96 18.00
CA ALA A 761 73.97 -35.39 17.31
C ALA A 761 73.54 -34.48 16.13
N PRO A 762 74.26 -33.37 15.87
CA PRO A 762 75.51 -32.95 16.51
C PRO A 762 75.33 -32.10 17.78
N ASP A 763 74.11 -31.66 18.10
CA ASP A 763 73.92 -30.55 19.05
C ASP A 763 73.67 -30.96 20.50
N ILE A 764 73.17 -32.16 20.73
CA ILE A 764 72.80 -32.69 22.04
C ILE A 764 73.63 -33.95 22.30
N PRO A 765 74.61 -33.92 23.23
CA PRO A 765 75.43 -35.09 23.51
C PRO A 765 74.66 -36.18 24.28
N PRO A 766 75.15 -37.44 24.26
CA PRO A 766 74.74 -38.50 25.18
C PRO A 766 74.59 -38.04 26.63
N ASN A 767 73.51 -38.46 27.31
CA ASN A 767 73.24 -38.17 28.73
C ASN A 767 73.16 -36.68 29.08
N ALA A 768 72.78 -35.82 28.13
CA ALA A 768 72.63 -34.39 28.37
C ALA A 768 71.41 -34.05 29.23
N THR A 769 71.63 -33.29 30.31
CA THR A 769 70.57 -32.57 31.03
C THR A 769 70.13 -31.34 30.23
N MET A 770 68.82 -31.24 29.96
CA MET A 770 68.22 -30.16 29.17
C MET A 770 67.57 -29.10 30.07
N VAL A 771 67.62 -27.84 29.63
CA VAL A 771 66.96 -26.70 30.28
C VAL A 771 66.00 -26.06 29.29
N TYR A 772 64.72 -26.02 29.66
CA TYR A 772 63.64 -25.45 28.86
C TYR A 772 63.06 -24.22 29.53
N GLU A 773 62.94 -23.13 28.80
CA GLU A 773 62.13 -21.97 29.18
C GLU A 773 60.87 -21.96 28.32
N ILE A 774 59.71 -22.14 28.96
CA ILE A 774 58.40 -22.14 28.31
C ILE A 774 57.68 -20.85 28.69
N GLN A 775 57.17 -20.14 27.69
CA GLN A 775 56.24 -19.03 27.90
C GLN A 775 54.94 -19.30 27.16
N VAL A 776 53.83 -19.21 27.88
CA VAL A 776 52.49 -19.19 27.28
C VAL A 776 52.29 -17.79 26.70
N VAL A 777 52.10 -17.68 25.39
CA VAL A 777 51.90 -16.38 24.72
C VAL A 777 50.42 -16.10 24.43
N ASN A 778 49.58 -17.13 24.35
CA ASN A 778 48.13 -16.98 24.28
C ASN A 778 47.40 -18.28 24.70
N VAL A 779 46.13 -18.16 25.12
CA VAL A 779 45.25 -19.30 25.44
C VAL A 779 43.90 -19.08 24.80
N ASN A 780 43.44 -20.05 24.02
CA ASN A 780 42.29 -20.00 23.11
C ASN A 780 42.37 -18.81 22.13
N PRO A 781 43.47 -18.69 21.34
CA PRO A 781 43.53 -17.68 20.30
C PRO A 781 42.36 -17.88 19.32
N GLU A 782 41.57 -16.82 19.07
CA GLU A 782 40.52 -16.86 18.06
C GLU A 782 41.14 -17.23 16.71
N LEU A 783 40.84 -18.45 16.25
CA LEU A 783 41.13 -18.90 14.90
C LEU A 783 40.27 -18.05 13.96
N LYS A 784 40.79 -16.91 13.52
CA LYS A 784 40.28 -16.27 12.31
C LYS A 784 40.57 -17.22 11.17
N ALA A 785 39.51 -17.91 10.74
CA ALA A 785 39.49 -18.65 9.49
C ALA A 785 40.02 -17.71 8.39
N HIS A 786 41.17 -18.07 7.84
CA HIS A 786 41.71 -17.51 6.63
C HIS A 786 41.37 -18.45 5.48
#